data_AF-A0A7J4KTW2-F1
#
_entry.id   AF-A0A7J4KTW2-F1
#
_cell.length_a   1.000
_cell.length_b   1.000
_cell.length_c   1.000
_cell.angle_alpha   90.00
_cell.angle_beta   90.00
_cell.angle_gamma   90.00
#
_symmetry.space_group_name_H-M   'P 1'
#
loop_
_entity.id
_entity.type
_entity.pdbx_description
1 polymer ?
#
loop_
_entity_poly.entity_id
_entity_poly.type
_entity_poly.pdbx_seq_one_letter_code
_entity_poly.pdbx_strand_id
1 'polypeptide(L)'
;MRFWVLAAALFLALIGSAHAGFTYLYSINGSNPLDSDDFYKFYQPTGLLYEHGKLYVADGGKNALYILNGSFRERVLLSTSSVNPFDNPLRMTYENGTLYIADGISTVVKTYNGEGFNVLEWNKKEGSNMEKPSGVALDERYAYITDNAQGRLYLYSRENEMYARVGIEKGGSDGLLQSPADVEIYHDKIFISDQVKGLVFAYDSNLSFLYTIGRGLGGVDLSSPRGIEIFEDRIYVADSTKNSVFVFTLDGFPIDRIGAGIANGSLSLPEDVAIGDGKIFVADTGSRRVLVYELNRTVGNDTVKELIDAANRSLAQLYIYAPVAAKLNLSFSEGSAALELATALTSYDNFMFTDASALAQKSLDQTVALQLNLTQAIELRARQLVKAETGRIAPFRRPGLEGAALSKLTQFDNMASDINAKLSGKAYGLAADAILELPAVADEYIALIGQGERMEEEREANRTAGDFGIRISALRVRLERLGANSAKYRQNANLTGSQELLAAASGQAAAGEYDSANSSIGLAEFEISSQEAVLRQAADEIDKGLANISLIEFGFNAAAGRQMLFPPDLAGEKSQMLQAKDMVYTNPLLAVAMASKAAESAVEKSNSAQAVSTAAAGVLVMLALIGLIALVFSFHIYSRRKKMREEKAAREEPKRIIWKG
;
A
#
# COMPACT_ATOMS: atom_id res chain seq x y z
N MET A 1 31.91 10.46 -3.82
CA MET A 1 31.36 11.51 -2.93
C MET A 1 30.38 12.47 -3.62
N ARG A 2 29.78 12.09 -4.76
CA ARG A 2 28.79 12.92 -5.50
C ARG A 2 27.40 12.26 -5.66
N PHE A 3 27.23 11.02 -5.22
CA PHE A 3 25.93 10.32 -5.22
C PHE A 3 25.10 10.54 -3.95
N TRP A 4 25.75 10.93 -2.84
CA TRP A 4 25.06 11.20 -1.57
C TRP A 4 24.47 12.61 -1.47
N VAL A 5 24.93 13.55 -2.32
CA VAL A 5 24.44 14.94 -2.33
C VAL A 5 23.13 15.08 -3.11
N LEU A 6 22.90 14.22 -4.13
CA LEU A 6 21.63 14.17 -4.87
C LEU A 6 20.54 13.40 -4.12
N ALA A 7 20.90 12.35 -3.38
CA ALA A 7 19.96 11.66 -2.48
C ALA A 7 19.55 12.55 -1.29
N ALA A 8 20.47 13.36 -0.76
CA ALA A 8 20.17 14.34 0.29
C ALA A 8 19.33 15.52 -0.23
N ALA A 9 19.48 15.93 -1.49
CA ALA A 9 18.63 16.95 -2.10
C ALA A 9 17.19 16.46 -2.36
N LEU A 10 17.01 15.16 -2.67
CA LEU A 10 15.68 14.53 -2.75
C LEU A 10 15.05 14.27 -1.37
N PHE A 11 15.85 14.03 -0.34
CA PHE A 11 15.37 13.92 1.04
C PHE A 11 15.07 15.28 1.71
N LEU A 12 15.73 16.36 1.27
CA LEU A 12 15.39 17.73 1.67
C LEU A 12 14.24 18.34 0.86
N ALA A 13 13.92 17.79 -0.31
CA ALA A 13 12.67 18.08 -1.04
C ALA A 13 11.45 17.33 -0.46
N LEU A 14 11.67 16.37 0.45
CA LEU A 14 10.63 15.64 1.20
C LEU A 14 10.15 16.38 2.47
N ILE A 15 10.65 17.59 2.72
CA ILE A 15 9.94 18.56 3.57
C ILE A 15 9.18 19.46 2.61
N GLY A 16 8.15 18.90 1.98
CA GLY A 16 7.06 19.68 1.42
C GLY A 16 6.46 20.49 2.55
N SER A 17 7.02 21.67 2.78
CA SER A 17 6.39 22.74 3.55
C SER A 17 5.25 23.25 2.67
N ALA A 18 4.21 22.43 2.50
CA ALA A 18 2.89 22.94 2.20
C ALA A 18 2.59 23.88 3.37
N HIS A 19 2.68 25.19 3.09
CA HIS A 19 2.29 26.20 4.05
C HIS A 19 0.84 25.91 4.36
N ALA A 20 0.53 25.51 5.60
CA ALA A 20 -0.82 25.15 6.02
C ALA A 20 -1.79 26.26 5.61
N GLY A 21 -2.89 25.86 4.95
CA GLY A 21 -3.79 26.74 4.22
C GLY A 21 -4.64 27.67 5.09
N PHE A 22 -4.45 27.71 6.41
CA PHE A 22 -5.36 28.39 7.33
C PHE A 22 -4.88 29.79 7.73
N THR A 23 -5.73 30.79 7.51
CA THR A 23 -5.50 32.16 7.97
C THR A 23 -6.01 32.33 9.41
N TYR A 24 -5.16 32.70 10.36
CA TYR A 24 -5.63 33.14 11.68
C TYR A 24 -6.42 34.46 11.56
N LEU A 25 -7.62 34.50 12.13
CA LEU A 25 -8.48 35.69 12.12
C LEU A 25 -8.39 36.46 13.44
N TYR A 26 -8.83 35.84 14.54
CA TYR A 26 -8.84 36.46 15.88
C TYR A 26 -9.02 35.39 16.98
N SER A 27 -9.00 35.82 18.24
CA SER A 27 -9.25 34.95 19.40
C SER A 27 -10.38 35.48 20.28
N ILE A 28 -11.11 34.58 20.91
CA ILE A 28 -12.20 34.85 21.85
C ILE A 28 -11.80 34.25 23.20
N ASN A 29 -11.69 35.07 24.24
CA ASN A 29 -11.39 34.59 25.61
C ASN A 29 -12.61 34.67 26.54
N GLY A 30 -13.80 34.85 25.96
CA GLY A 30 -15.06 35.02 26.68
C GLY A 30 -15.34 36.45 27.17
N SER A 31 -14.33 37.29 27.46
CA SER A 31 -14.51 38.65 28.05
C SER A 31 -15.50 39.58 27.33
N ASN A 32 -16.42 40.20 28.07
CA ASN A 32 -17.30 41.24 27.52
C ASN A 32 -16.63 42.61 27.66
N PRO A 33 -16.45 43.41 26.58
CA PRO A 33 -15.81 44.73 26.67
C PRO A 33 -16.50 45.73 27.62
N LEU A 34 -17.78 45.51 27.92
CA LEU A 34 -18.58 46.35 28.80
C LEU A 34 -18.54 45.89 30.27
N ASP A 35 -17.84 44.79 30.56
CA ASP A 35 -17.75 44.20 31.89
C ASP A 35 -16.29 43.94 32.28
N SER A 36 -15.83 44.59 33.34
CA SER A 36 -14.45 44.48 33.82
C SER A 36 -14.18 43.21 34.65
N ASP A 37 -15.21 42.44 34.98
CA ASP A 37 -15.06 41.27 35.83
C ASP A 37 -14.55 40.02 35.07
N ASP A 38 -13.86 39.13 35.79
CA ASP A 38 -13.49 37.77 35.35
C ASP A 38 -14.72 36.86 35.06
N PHE A 39 -15.91 37.45 35.08
CA PHE A 39 -17.19 36.78 34.99
C PHE A 39 -17.45 36.16 33.62
N TYR A 40 -17.05 36.81 32.52
CA TYR A 40 -17.23 36.26 31.18
C TYR A 40 -15.99 35.52 30.64
N LYS A 41 -14.87 35.53 31.35
CA LYS A 41 -13.63 34.92 30.87
C LYS A 41 -13.69 33.40 30.94
N PHE A 42 -13.27 32.77 29.85
CA PHE A 42 -13.11 31.31 29.81
C PHE A 42 -12.02 30.88 30.78
N TYR A 43 -12.20 29.68 31.34
CA TYR A 43 -11.20 29.02 32.16
C TYR A 43 -10.72 27.73 31.50
N GLN A 44 -11.62 26.84 31.12
CA GLN A 44 -11.33 25.62 30.37
C GLN A 44 -12.40 25.43 29.31
N PRO A 45 -12.35 26.16 28.18
CA PRO A 45 -13.26 25.89 27.07
C PRO A 45 -12.99 24.46 26.61
N THR A 46 -13.95 23.58 26.86
CA THR A 46 -13.81 22.13 26.67
C THR A 46 -14.51 21.72 25.41
N GLY A 47 -15.74 22.19 25.15
CA GLY A 47 -16.54 21.82 23.98
C GLY A 47 -17.03 23.01 23.17
N LEU A 48 -17.16 22.84 21.86
CA LEU A 48 -17.64 23.83 20.90
C LEU A 48 -18.75 23.23 20.05
N LEU A 49 -19.69 24.08 19.63
CA LEU A 49 -20.63 23.77 18.56
C LEU A 49 -21.03 25.07 17.87
N TYR A 50 -21.03 25.08 16.54
CA TYR A 50 -21.51 26.23 15.76
C TYR A 50 -22.81 25.89 15.07
N GLU A 51 -23.87 26.63 15.36
CA GLU A 51 -25.20 26.28 14.84
C GLU A 51 -26.07 27.53 14.73
N HIS A 52 -26.73 27.71 13.59
CA HIS A 52 -27.59 28.87 13.28
C HIS A 52 -26.97 30.24 13.63
N GLY A 53 -25.69 30.46 13.30
CA GLY A 53 -24.98 31.71 13.53
C GLY A 53 -24.56 31.95 15.00
N LYS A 54 -24.69 30.93 15.87
CA LYS A 54 -24.29 30.98 17.27
C LYS A 54 -23.15 29.98 17.52
N LEU A 55 -22.11 30.44 18.21
CA LEU A 55 -21.08 29.58 18.77
C LEU A 55 -21.42 29.28 20.23
N TYR A 56 -21.64 28.01 20.53
CA TYR A 56 -21.80 27.48 21.87
C TYR A 56 -20.43 27.04 22.40
N VAL A 57 -20.11 27.41 23.64
CA VAL A 57 -18.85 27.06 24.29
C VAL A 57 -19.16 26.46 25.66
N ALA A 58 -18.91 25.18 25.82
CA ALA A 58 -18.87 24.53 27.13
C ALA A 58 -17.54 24.85 27.81
N ASP A 59 -17.60 25.28 29.06
CA ASP A 59 -16.44 25.53 29.89
C ASP A 59 -16.45 24.61 31.11
N GLY A 60 -15.66 23.54 31.02
CA GLY A 60 -15.52 22.51 32.05
C GLY A 60 -15.00 23.01 33.39
N GLY A 61 -14.30 24.14 33.42
CA GLY A 61 -13.72 24.67 34.66
C GLY A 61 -14.51 25.83 35.27
N LYS A 62 -15.46 26.42 34.52
CA LYS A 62 -16.48 27.33 35.06
C LYS A 62 -17.84 26.64 35.22
N ASN A 63 -17.94 25.37 34.84
CA ASN A 63 -19.18 24.59 34.81
C ASN A 63 -20.31 25.40 34.16
N ALA A 64 -20.06 25.89 32.93
CA ALA A 64 -20.94 26.87 32.29
C ALA A 64 -21.03 26.65 30.77
N LEU A 65 -22.13 27.15 30.20
CA LEU A 65 -22.34 27.28 28.75
C LEU A 65 -22.34 28.77 28.37
N TYR A 66 -21.55 29.11 27.36
CA TYR A 66 -21.54 30.44 26.75
C TYR A 66 -22.15 30.36 25.35
N ILE A 67 -22.97 31.35 24.99
CA ILE A 67 -23.59 31.47 23.68
C ILE A 67 -23.13 32.79 23.06
N LEU A 68 -22.45 32.70 21.93
CA LEU A 68 -21.84 33.84 21.26
C LEU A 68 -22.51 34.04 19.89
N ASN A 69 -22.93 35.27 19.59
CA ASN A 69 -23.54 35.64 18.31
C ASN A 69 -22.91 36.95 17.82
N GLY A 70 -21.92 36.86 16.92
CA GLY A 70 -21.14 38.03 16.48
C GLY A 70 -20.48 38.77 17.65
N SER A 71 -20.78 40.06 17.83
CA SER A 71 -20.30 40.86 18.96
C SER A 71 -21.12 40.65 20.24
N PHE A 72 -22.33 40.07 20.13
CA PHE A 72 -23.20 39.80 21.26
C PHE A 72 -22.71 38.54 21.99
N ARG A 73 -22.55 38.66 23.32
CA ARG A 73 -22.11 37.56 24.18
C ARG A 73 -23.15 37.36 25.26
N GLU A 74 -23.79 36.20 25.24
CA GLU A 74 -24.71 35.77 26.29
C GLU A 74 -24.05 34.63 27.06
N ARG A 75 -23.80 34.84 28.35
CA ARG A 75 -23.47 33.73 29.25
C ARG A 75 -24.77 33.24 29.84
N VAL A 76 -25.16 32.01 29.53
CA VAL A 76 -26.32 31.39 30.17
C VAL A 76 -25.88 30.86 31.53
N LEU A 77 -25.86 31.75 32.52
CA LEU A 77 -25.85 31.41 33.94
C LEU A 77 -27.29 31.29 34.40
N LEU A 78 -27.81 30.07 34.41
CA LEU A 78 -29.08 29.80 35.03
C LEU A 78 -28.75 29.26 36.42
N SER A 79 -28.55 30.12 37.40
CA SER A 79 -29.59 30.25 38.42
C SER A 79 -29.26 31.36 39.44
N THR A 80 -30.26 32.19 39.77
CA THR A 80 -30.29 33.07 40.97
C THR A 80 -30.52 32.27 42.26
N SER A 81 -30.79 30.98 42.16
CA SER A 81 -30.72 29.98 43.23
C SER A 81 -29.35 29.28 43.21
N SER A 82 -28.83 28.88 44.37
CA SER A 82 -27.46 28.44 44.60
C SER A 82 -27.04 27.08 43.99
N VAL A 83 -27.57 26.66 42.84
CA VAL A 83 -27.23 25.37 42.20
C VAL A 83 -26.76 25.60 40.77
N ASN A 84 -25.51 25.23 40.49
CA ASN A 84 -24.95 25.23 39.13
C ASN A 84 -25.60 24.08 38.32
N PRO A 85 -26.17 24.32 37.13
CA PRO A 85 -26.79 23.26 36.34
C PRO A 85 -25.77 22.32 35.71
N PHE A 86 -24.46 22.61 35.71
CA PHE A 86 -23.43 21.70 35.21
C PHE A 86 -22.38 21.33 36.26
N ASP A 87 -21.76 20.16 36.08
CA ASP A 87 -20.63 19.71 36.90
C ASP A 87 -19.31 19.62 36.10
N ASN A 88 -19.38 19.26 34.82
CA ASN A 88 -18.28 19.33 33.85
C ASN A 88 -18.81 19.21 32.40
N PRO A 89 -19.31 20.30 31.78
CA PRO A 89 -19.84 20.24 30.42
C PRO A 89 -18.71 20.01 29.40
N LEU A 90 -18.90 19.05 28.50
CA LEU A 90 -17.95 18.64 27.47
C LEU A 90 -18.54 18.89 26.08
N ARG A 91 -18.58 17.88 25.21
CA ARG A 91 -19.09 18.00 23.83
C ARG A 91 -20.61 18.07 23.79
N MET A 92 -21.12 18.58 22.68
CA MET A 92 -22.55 18.79 22.50
C MET A 92 -22.97 18.57 21.06
N THR A 93 -24.25 18.26 20.87
CA THR A 93 -24.89 18.21 19.55
C THR A 93 -26.19 19.01 19.59
N TYR A 94 -26.69 19.44 18.44
CA TYR A 94 -27.91 20.23 18.33
C TYR A 94 -28.91 19.54 17.41
N GLU A 95 -30.16 19.47 17.85
CA GLU A 95 -31.25 18.99 17.02
C GLU A 95 -32.52 19.76 17.38
N ASN A 96 -33.25 20.24 16.36
CA ASN A 96 -34.61 20.80 16.51
C ASN A 96 -34.75 21.88 17.60
N GLY A 97 -33.78 22.80 17.72
CA GLY A 97 -33.83 23.85 18.73
C GLY A 97 -33.26 23.48 20.09
N THR A 98 -32.77 22.25 20.26
CA THR A 98 -32.29 21.71 21.53
C THR A 98 -30.83 21.32 21.44
N LEU A 99 -30.00 21.84 22.34
CA LEU A 99 -28.65 21.33 22.59
C LEU A 99 -28.72 20.12 23.50
N TYR A 100 -27.90 19.12 23.23
CA TYR A 100 -27.63 17.96 24.08
C TYR A 100 -26.18 18.01 24.48
N ILE A 101 -25.90 18.08 25.78
CA ILE A 101 -24.57 18.36 26.32
C ILE A 101 -24.15 17.21 27.22
N ALA A 102 -23.03 16.57 26.91
CA ALA A 102 -22.42 15.56 27.77
C ALA A 102 -21.82 16.25 29.00
N ASP A 103 -22.32 15.92 30.20
CA ASP A 103 -21.84 16.50 31.44
C ASP A 103 -21.07 15.46 32.27
N GLY A 104 -19.75 15.47 32.10
CA GLY A 104 -18.82 14.39 32.43
C GLY A 104 -18.58 14.10 33.92
N ILE A 105 -19.31 14.71 34.84
CA ILE A 105 -19.30 14.28 36.26
C ILE A 105 -20.71 13.93 36.74
N SER A 106 -21.74 14.54 36.15
CA SER A 106 -23.12 14.33 36.58
C SER A 106 -23.76 13.02 36.06
N THR A 107 -23.02 12.18 35.32
CA THR A 107 -23.49 10.91 34.70
C THR A 107 -24.72 11.04 33.79
N VAL A 108 -25.02 12.27 33.34
CA VAL A 108 -26.21 12.59 32.54
C VAL A 108 -25.86 13.43 31.32
N VAL A 109 -26.78 13.42 30.35
CA VAL A 109 -26.81 14.40 29.26
C VAL A 109 -27.83 15.47 29.61
N LYS A 110 -27.44 16.74 29.48
CA LYS A 110 -28.31 17.88 29.80
C LYS A 110 -28.78 18.53 28.51
N THR A 111 -30.02 19.01 28.49
CA THR A 111 -30.58 19.68 27.33
C THR A 111 -30.90 21.14 27.58
N TYR A 112 -30.78 21.94 26.52
CA TYR A 112 -31.08 23.36 26.55
C TYR A 112 -31.83 23.78 25.29
N ASN A 113 -33.00 24.39 25.46
CA ASN A 113 -33.89 24.80 24.37
C ASN A 113 -34.11 26.32 24.28
N GLY A 114 -33.33 27.12 25.01
CA GLY A 114 -33.50 28.58 25.09
C GLY A 114 -34.35 29.08 26.26
N GLU A 115 -35.22 28.24 26.83
CA GLU A 115 -36.12 28.62 27.95
C GLU A 115 -35.61 28.16 29.32
N GLY A 116 -34.59 27.30 29.34
CA GLY A 116 -34.00 26.75 30.56
C GLY A 116 -33.20 25.48 30.28
N PHE A 117 -32.52 24.96 31.31
CA PHE A 117 -31.93 23.63 31.25
C PHE A 117 -32.94 22.58 31.71
N ASN A 118 -33.08 21.53 30.92
CA ASN A 118 -33.74 20.30 31.34
C ASN A 118 -32.66 19.22 31.54
N VAL A 119 -32.84 18.39 32.56
CA VAL A 119 -31.96 17.23 32.75
C VAL A 119 -32.65 16.04 32.10
N LEU A 120 -32.05 15.52 31.03
CA LEU A 120 -32.42 14.22 30.52
C LEU A 120 -31.67 13.16 31.34
N GLU A 121 -32.35 12.62 32.34
CA GLU A 121 -31.82 11.53 33.16
C GLU A 121 -31.92 10.20 32.41
N TRP A 122 -31.08 10.02 31.39
CA TRP A 122 -31.00 8.74 30.67
C TRP A 122 -30.46 7.60 31.55
N ASN A 123 -29.87 7.93 32.70
CA ASN A 123 -29.36 7.00 33.71
C ASN A 123 -30.42 6.50 34.73
N LYS A 124 -31.70 6.86 34.60
CA LYS A 124 -32.75 6.60 35.61
C LYS A 124 -33.11 5.13 35.89
N LYS A 125 -32.52 4.13 35.22
CA LYS A 125 -32.91 2.72 35.37
C LYS A 125 -31.73 1.74 35.29
N GLU A 126 -31.86 0.61 35.99
CA GLU A 126 -30.87 -0.47 36.05
C GLU A 126 -30.38 -0.88 34.65
N GLY A 127 -29.06 -0.82 34.43
CA GLY A 127 -28.42 -1.35 33.21
C GLY A 127 -27.25 -0.51 32.68
N SER A 128 -27.28 0.81 32.86
CA SER A 128 -26.14 1.68 32.53
C SER A 128 -25.32 2.00 33.77
N ASN A 129 -24.01 1.74 33.70
CA ASN A 129 -23.01 2.16 34.69
C ASN A 129 -22.17 3.32 34.14
N MET A 130 -22.79 4.22 33.37
CA MET A 130 -22.13 5.40 32.81
C MET A 130 -21.61 6.31 33.93
N GLU A 131 -20.35 6.68 33.85
CA GLU A 131 -19.59 7.41 34.88
C GLU A 131 -19.17 8.79 34.38
N LYS A 132 -18.65 8.89 33.14
CA LYS A 132 -18.15 10.16 32.59
C LYS A 132 -18.55 10.32 31.12
N PRO A 133 -19.81 10.72 30.84
CA PRO A 133 -20.23 11.02 29.48
C PRO A 133 -19.34 12.15 28.90
N SER A 134 -18.77 11.94 27.71
CA SER A 134 -17.80 12.85 27.10
C SER A 134 -18.26 13.44 25.77
N GLY A 135 -18.96 12.63 24.97
CA GLY A 135 -19.46 12.94 23.64
C GLY A 135 -20.91 12.48 23.50
N VAL A 136 -21.68 13.15 22.65
CA VAL A 136 -23.07 12.79 22.34
C VAL A 136 -23.39 13.05 20.87
N ALA A 137 -23.90 12.03 20.18
CA ALA A 137 -24.43 12.13 18.83
C ALA A 137 -25.81 11.48 18.74
N LEU A 138 -26.64 11.92 17.80
CA LEU A 138 -28.02 11.47 17.64
C LEU A 138 -28.25 10.92 16.23
N ASP A 139 -28.94 9.79 16.12
CA ASP A 139 -29.63 9.38 14.89
C ASP A 139 -31.14 9.28 15.16
N GLU A 140 -31.94 8.81 14.19
CA GLU A 140 -33.40 8.69 14.35
C GLU A 140 -33.84 7.76 15.51
N ARG A 141 -33.01 6.77 15.90
CA ARG A 141 -33.36 5.69 16.84
C ARG A 141 -32.66 5.82 18.18
N TYR A 142 -31.41 6.24 18.18
CA TYR A 142 -30.52 6.19 19.31
C TYR A 142 -29.78 7.50 19.52
N ALA A 143 -29.49 7.75 20.78
CA ALA A 143 -28.43 8.64 21.17
C ALA A 143 -27.20 7.84 21.59
N TYR A 144 -26.06 8.23 21.03
CA TYR A 144 -24.77 7.59 21.16
C TYR A 144 -23.94 8.42 22.12
N ILE A 145 -23.60 7.88 23.28
CA ILE A 145 -22.84 8.60 24.30
C ILE A 145 -21.52 7.87 24.55
N THR A 146 -20.41 8.55 24.32
CA THR A 146 -19.11 8.04 24.73
C THR A 146 -18.90 8.26 26.21
N ASP A 147 -18.38 7.25 26.90
CA ASP A 147 -17.98 7.34 28.30
C ASP A 147 -16.46 7.21 28.41
N ASN A 148 -15.84 8.32 28.79
CA ASN A 148 -14.40 8.44 28.86
C ASN A 148 -13.76 7.58 29.95
N ALA A 149 -14.45 7.38 31.08
CA ALA A 149 -13.95 6.64 32.24
C ALA A 149 -14.20 5.13 32.05
N GLN A 150 -15.38 4.77 31.57
CA GLN A 150 -15.75 3.38 31.31
C GLN A 150 -15.10 2.83 30.03
N GLY A 151 -14.63 3.69 29.12
CA GLY A 151 -14.01 3.26 27.86
C GLY A 151 -15.01 2.61 26.92
N ARG A 152 -16.23 3.16 26.83
CA ARG A 152 -17.38 2.54 26.15
C ARG A 152 -18.18 3.54 25.35
N LEU A 153 -18.95 3.02 24.39
CA LEU A 153 -20.05 3.74 23.75
C LEU A 153 -21.38 3.17 24.26
N TYR A 154 -22.23 4.01 24.83
CA TYR A 154 -23.57 3.65 25.28
C TYR A 154 -24.62 4.10 24.27
N LEU A 155 -25.62 3.25 24.01
CA LEU A 155 -26.78 3.60 23.18
C LEU A 155 -28.01 3.73 24.08
N TYR A 156 -28.74 4.82 23.86
CA TYR A 156 -30.00 5.11 24.51
C TYR A 156 -31.09 5.26 23.46
N SER A 157 -32.21 4.55 23.62
CA SER A 157 -33.34 4.64 22.70
C SER A 157 -33.97 6.03 22.81
N ARG A 158 -34.18 6.68 21.67
CA ARG A 158 -34.86 7.98 21.59
C ARG A 158 -36.38 7.86 21.63
N GLU A 159 -36.93 6.69 21.33
CA GLU A 159 -38.37 6.45 21.35
C GLU A 159 -38.93 6.47 22.77
N ASN A 160 -38.19 5.91 23.72
CA ASN A 160 -38.62 5.77 25.11
C ASN A 160 -37.66 6.44 26.11
N GLU A 161 -36.60 7.08 25.61
CA GLU A 161 -35.59 7.80 26.41
C GLU A 161 -34.86 6.90 27.44
N MET A 162 -34.68 5.61 27.12
CA MET A 162 -34.09 4.62 28.03
C MET A 162 -32.75 4.06 27.52
N TYR A 163 -31.92 3.61 28.47
CA TYR A 163 -30.74 2.78 28.16
C TYR A 163 -31.13 1.57 27.31
N ALA A 164 -30.47 1.42 26.16
CA ALA A 164 -30.68 0.29 25.27
C ALA A 164 -29.60 -0.78 25.47
N ARG A 165 -28.33 -0.43 25.26
CA ARG A 165 -27.18 -1.35 25.35
C ARG A 165 -25.84 -0.62 25.32
N VAL A 166 -24.77 -1.35 25.64
CA VAL A 166 -23.42 -0.97 25.20
C VAL A 166 -23.32 -1.23 23.69
N GLY A 167 -22.92 -0.20 22.96
CA GLY A 167 -22.64 -0.25 21.53
C GLY A 167 -21.24 -0.81 21.27
N ILE A 168 -20.24 -0.26 21.95
CA ILE A 168 -18.83 -0.64 21.81
C ILE A 168 -18.21 -0.79 23.20
N GLU A 169 -17.52 -1.92 23.40
CA GLU A 169 -16.90 -2.30 24.67
C GLU A 169 -15.48 -1.75 24.82
N LYS A 170 -15.01 -1.76 26.07
CA LYS A 170 -13.63 -1.44 26.42
C LYS A 170 -12.68 -2.56 25.99
N GLY A 171 -11.53 -2.24 25.41
CA GLY A 171 -10.52 -3.24 25.09
C GLY A 171 -9.24 -2.73 24.41
N GLY A 172 -8.24 -3.60 24.36
CA GLY A 172 -6.91 -3.28 23.81
C GLY A 172 -6.83 -3.36 22.28
N SER A 173 -7.68 -4.17 21.64
CA SER A 173 -7.69 -4.35 20.19
C SER A 173 -8.31 -3.18 19.43
N ASP A 174 -8.12 -3.16 18.11
CA ASP A 174 -8.81 -2.26 17.21
C ASP A 174 -10.32 -2.51 17.23
N GLY A 175 -11.09 -1.43 17.04
CA GLY A 175 -12.55 -1.46 17.15
C GLY A 175 -13.08 -1.46 18.58
N LEU A 176 -12.23 -1.62 19.61
CA LEU A 176 -12.59 -1.45 21.01
C LEU A 176 -12.02 -0.17 21.59
N LEU A 177 -12.76 0.42 22.53
CA LEU A 177 -12.45 1.72 23.10
C LEU A 177 -11.63 1.59 24.39
N GLN A 178 -10.96 2.66 24.80
CA GLN A 178 -10.21 2.72 26.04
C GLN A 178 -10.51 4.01 26.80
N SER A 179 -10.57 5.15 26.11
CA SER A 179 -10.95 6.43 26.68
C SER A 179 -11.52 7.33 25.58
N PRO A 180 -12.74 7.04 25.10
CA PRO A 180 -13.35 7.79 24.03
C PRO A 180 -13.65 9.22 24.49
N ALA A 181 -13.30 10.20 23.68
CA ALA A 181 -13.46 11.61 23.99
C ALA A 181 -14.69 12.20 23.32
N ASP A 182 -14.97 11.79 22.08
CA ASP A 182 -16.05 12.33 21.28
C ASP A 182 -16.63 11.31 20.30
N VAL A 183 -17.85 11.57 19.82
CA VAL A 183 -18.54 10.75 18.83
C VAL A 183 -19.31 11.63 17.84
N GLU A 184 -19.21 11.29 16.57
CA GLU A 184 -19.90 12.00 15.50
C GLU A 184 -20.47 11.00 14.49
N ILE A 185 -21.66 11.32 13.97
CA ILE A 185 -22.35 10.53 12.96
C ILE A 185 -22.38 11.34 11.69
N TYR A 186 -21.84 10.76 10.61
CA TYR A 186 -21.80 11.43 9.32
C TYR A 186 -22.07 10.41 8.21
N HIS A 187 -23.15 10.65 7.47
CA HIS A 187 -23.80 9.65 6.61
C HIS A 187 -24.07 8.35 7.39
N ASP A 188 -23.70 7.19 6.84
CA ASP A 188 -23.89 5.88 7.48
C ASP A 188 -22.69 5.43 8.35
N LYS A 189 -21.82 6.37 8.75
CA LYS A 189 -20.62 6.09 9.54
C LYS A 189 -20.63 6.80 10.88
N ILE A 190 -20.00 6.15 11.85
CA ILE A 190 -19.83 6.66 13.20
C ILE A 190 -18.34 6.78 13.47
N PHE A 191 -17.89 7.98 13.83
CA PHE A 191 -16.49 8.29 14.13
C PHE A 191 -16.35 8.55 15.62
N ILE A 192 -15.33 7.95 16.25
CA ILE A 192 -15.08 8.07 17.68
C ILE A 192 -13.61 8.36 17.91
N SER A 193 -13.29 9.49 18.52
CA SER A 193 -11.93 9.78 18.97
C SER A 193 -11.64 9.06 20.28
N ASP A 194 -10.48 8.41 20.37
CA ASP A 194 -10.00 7.79 21.59
C ASP A 194 -8.66 8.40 22.01
N GLN A 195 -8.71 9.16 23.11
CA GLN A 195 -7.61 10.00 23.54
C GLN A 195 -6.41 9.21 24.09
N VAL A 196 -6.62 7.96 24.51
CA VAL A 196 -5.57 7.09 25.06
C VAL A 196 -5.01 6.18 23.97
N LYS A 197 -5.85 5.72 23.05
CA LYS A 197 -5.39 4.97 21.86
C LYS A 197 -4.62 5.87 20.89
N GLY A 198 -4.85 7.19 20.92
CA GLY A 198 -4.23 8.10 19.98
C GLY A 198 -4.80 7.91 18.57
N LEU A 199 -6.08 7.56 18.44
CA LEU A 199 -6.71 7.19 17.17
C LEU A 199 -8.14 7.72 17.10
N VAL A 200 -8.64 7.92 15.89
CA VAL A 200 -10.09 7.99 15.63
C VAL A 200 -10.51 6.68 14.99
N PHE A 201 -11.56 6.04 15.51
CA PHE A 201 -12.12 4.81 14.98
C PHE A 201 -13.35 5.15 14.11
N ALA A 202 -13.44 4.55 12.93
CA ALA A 202 -14.61 4.61 12.07
C ALA A 202 -15.37 3.28 12.13
N TYR A 203 -16.70 3.36 12.26
CA TYR A 203 -17.62 2.24 12.31
C TYR A 203 -18.74 2.43 11.29
N ASP A 204 -19.39 1.33 10.89
CA ASP A 204 -20.66 1.40 10.16
C ASP A 204 -21.84 1.70 11.11
N SER A 205 -23.04 1.89 10.55
CA SER A 205 -24.28 2.11 11.30
C SER A 205 -24.68 0.95 12.23
N ASN A 206 -24.08 -0.24 12.08
CA ASN A 206 -24.29 -1.39 12.95
C ASN A 206 -23.21 -1.49 14.05
N LEU A 207 -22.30 -0.51 14.13
CA LEU A 207 -21.14 -0.48 15.02
C LEU A 207 -20.08 -1.56 14.70
N SER A 208 -20.04 -2.05 13.46
CA SER A 208 -18.93 -2.87 12.97
C SER A 208 -17.73 -1.97 12.69
N PHE A 209 -16.57 -2.34 13.22
CA PHE A 209 -15.32 -1.60 13.00
C PHE A 209 -14.91 -1.65 11.52
N LEU A 210 -14.57 -0.49 10.95
CA LEU A 210 -14.14 -0.33 9.56
C LEU A 210 -12.63 -0.07 9.47
N TYR A 211 -12.15 1.03 10.05
CA TYR A 211 -10.75 1.46 9.98
C TYR A 211 -10.41 2.49 11.06
N THR A 212 -9.12 2.79 11.20
CA THR A 212 -8.59 3.81 12.12
C THR A 212 -7.94 4.96 11.37
N ILE A 213 -8.02 6.15 11.93
CA ILE A 213 -7.36 7.37 11.47
C ILE A 213 -6.30 7.78 12.49
N GLY A 214 -5.17 8.31 12.01
CA GLY A 214 -4.08 8.80 12.86
C GLY A 214 -3.03 7.77 13.25
N ARG A 215 -2.90 6.65 12.52
CA ARG A 215 -1.86 5.63 12.76
C ARG A 215 -0.55 5.89 11.99
N GLY A 216 -0.35 7.09 11.44
CA GLY A 216 0.82 7.40 10.60
C GLY A 216 0.58 7.26 9.10
N LEU A 217 -0.63 6.90 8.66
CA LEU A 217 -1.00 6.97 7.25
C LEU A 217 -0.84 8.41 6.75
N GLY A 218 -0.19 8.59 5.60
CA GLY A 218 0.15 9.93 5.08
C GLY A 218 1.10 10.74 5.98
N GLY A 219 1.83 10.09 6.90
CA GLY A 219 2.83 10.74 7.74
C GLY A 219 2.28 11.45 8.99
N VAL A 220 1.00 11.30 9.30
CA VAL A 220 0.38 11.90 10.50
C VAL A 220 -0.02 10.83 11.50
N ASP A 221 0.62 10.86 12.67
CA ASP A 221 0.26 10.09 13.85
C ASP A 221 -0.46 10.98 14.89
N LEU A 222 -1.66 10.56 15.29
CA LEU A 222 -2.38 11.17 16.40
C LEU A 222 -1.82 10.64 17.73
N SER A 223 -1.89 11.45 18.78
CA SER A 223 -1.40 11.14 20.11
C SER A 223 -2.47 11.27 21.18
N SER A 224 -3.30 12.31 21.14
CA SER A 224 -4.45 12.42 22.03
C SER A 224 -5.59 13.17 21.34
N PRO A 225 -6.26 12.53 20.37
CA PRO A 225 -7.41 13.13 19.70
C PRO A 225 -8.55 13.30 20.70
N ARG A 226 -9.11 14.51 20.73
CA ARG A 226 -10.22 14.91 21.60
C ARG A 226 -11.46 15.17 20.76
N GLY A 227 -11.80 16.43 20.51
CA GLY A 227 -12.95 16.79 19.70
C GLY A 227 -12.77 16.42 18.23
N ILE A 228 -13.88 16.02 17.62
CA ILE A 228 -13.99 15.78 16.19
C ILE A 228 -15.14 16.60 15.61
N GLU A 229 -14.96 17.11 14.41
CA GLU A 229 -16.02 17.75 13.62
C GLU A 229 -15.88 17.26 12.17
N ILE A 230 -16.98 16.86 11.55
CA ILE A 230 -17.03 16.44 10.16
C ILE A 230 -17.84 17.46 9.37
N PHE A 231 -17.12 18.20 8.51
CA PHE A 231 -17.70 19.26 7.70
C PHE A 231 -17.27 19.12 6.24
N GLU A 232 -18.23 19.11 5.31
CA GLU A 232 -18.00 18.94 3.87
C GLU A 232 -17.08 17.72 3.56
N ASP A 233 -17.41 16.54 4.09
CA ASP A 233 -16.67 15.28 3.90
C ASP A 233 -15.21 15.31 4.39
N ARG A 234 -14.89 16.13 5.40
CA ARG A 234 -13.56 16.22 6.01
C ARG A 234 -13.66 16.10 7.52
N ILE A 235 -12.74 15.36 8.11
CA ILE A 235 -12.68 15.10 9.54
C ILE A 235 -11.63 16.02 10.15
N TYR A 236 -12.06 16.94 11.00
CA TYR A 236 -11.19 17.83 11.77
C TYR A 236 -11.02 17.22 13.15
N VAL A 237 -9.78 17.00 13.56
CA VAL A 237 -9.46 16.32 14.82
C VAL A 237 -8.56 17.21 15.65
N ALA A 238 -9.07 17.67 16.80
CA ALA A 238 -8.27 18.38 17.79
C ALA A 238 -7.38 17.38 18.55
N ASP A 239 -6.07 17.43 18.32
CA ASP A 239 -5.10 16.62 19.04
C ASP A 239 -4.39 17.46 20.11
N SER A 240 -4.77 17.23 21.36
CA SER A 240 -4.29 18.04 22.48
C SER A 240 -2.78 17.93 22.67
N THR A 241 -2.23 16.72 22.60
CA THR A 241 -0.79 16.48 22.86
C THR A 241 0.08 16.99 21.71
N LYS A 242 -0.43 16.93 20.48
CA LYS A 242 0.26 17.48 19.31
C LYS A 242 0.07 18.99 19.15
N ASN A 243 -0.72 19.64 20.01
CA ASN A 243 -1.03 21.07 19.94
C ASN A 243 -1.48 21.48 18.53
N SER A 244 -2.33 20.67 17.92
CA SER A 244 -2.71 20.82 16.51
C SER A 244 -4.14 20.35 16.28
N VAL A 245 -4.82 20.92 15.29
CA VAL A 245 -6.00 20.31 14.65
C VAL A 245 -5.54 19.71 13.34
N PHE A 246 -5.71 18.40 13.16
CA PHE A 246 -5.42 17.73 11.90
C PHE A 246 -6.70 17.59 11.08
N VAL A 247 -6.59 17.78 9.78
CA VAL A 247 -7.69 17.61 8.84
C VAL A 247 -7.42 16.35 8.05
N PHE A 248 -8.38 15.43 8.06
CA PHE A 248 -8.34 14.19 7.31
C PHE A 248 -9.49 14.13 6.30
N THR A 249 -9.32 13.33 5.28
CA THR A 249 -10.43 12.80 4.47
C THR A 249 -11.27 11.82 5.29
N LEU A 250 -12.47 11.48 4.81
CA LEU A 250 -13.31 10.48 5.47
C LEU A 250 -12.63 9.11 5.61
N ASP A 251 -11.74 8.73 4.68
CA ASP A 251 -10.98 7.49 4.69
C ASP A 251 -9.66 7.58 5.49
N GLY A 252 -9.38 8.72 6.14
CA GLY A 252 -8.31 8.85 7.13
C GLY A 252 -6.96 9.31 6.60
N PHE A 253 -6.88 9.79 5.35
CA PHE A 253 -5.68 10.42 4.82
C PHE A 253 -5.56 11.87 5.30
N PRO A 254 -4.40 12.29 5.84
CA PRO A 254 -4.19 13.67 6.26
C PRO A 254 -4.17 14.60 5.06
N ILE A 255 -4.91 15.71 5.17
CA ILE A 255 -5.03 16.78 4.18
C ILE A 255 -4.22 17.99 4.63
N ASP A 256 -4.39 18.42 5.88
CA ASP A 256 -3.79 19.66 6.39
C ASP A 256 -3.72 19.67 7.93
N ARG A 257 -3.13 20.73 8.50
CA ARG A 257 -2.97 20.92 9.95
C ARG A 257 -3.02 22.39 10.34
N ILE A 258 -3.83 22.71 11.36
CA ILE A 258 -3.74 23.96 12.12
C ILE A 258 -2.86 23.72 13.34
N GLY A 259 -1.86 24.58 13.62
CA GLY A 259 -1.00 24.41 14.80
C GLY A 259 0.37 25.09 14.67
N ALA A 260 1.43 24.41 15.12
CA ALA A 260 2.78 24.96 15.12
C ALA A 260 3.19 25.51 13.73
N GLY A 261 3.64 26.77 13.68
CA GLY A 261 4.03 27.47 12.46
C GLY A 261 3.14 28.66 12.07
N ILE A 262 1.94 28.81 12.66
CA ILE A 262 1.06 29.96 12.42
C ILE A 262 1.40 31.10 13.40
N ALA A 263 1.89 32.24 12.90
CA ALA A 263 2.15 33.43 13.70
C ALA A 263 0.87 33.91 14.40
N ASN A 264 0.91 34.10 15.72
CA ASN A 264 -0.23 34.46 16.60
C ASN A 264 -1.38 33.43 16.71
N GLY A 265 -1.31 32.30 15.98
CA GLY A 265 -2.32 31.25 15.94
C GLY A 265 -1.80 29.87 16.37
N SER A 266 -0.77 29.81 17.22
CA SER A 266 -0.31 28.54 17.80
C SER A 266 -1.28 28.05 18.87
N LEU A 267 -1.58 26.75 18.84
CA LEU A 267 -2.48 26.07 19.77
C LEU A 267 -1.73 25.54 20.98
N SER A 268 -2.43 25.38 22.10
CA SER A 268 -1.97 24.81 23.35
C SER A 268 -3.08 23.98 23.97
N LEU A 269 -2.92 22.66 23.96
CA LEU A 269 -3.91 21.69 24.42
C LEU A 269 -5.30 21.94 23.80
N PRO A 270 -5.44 21.94 22.46
CA PRO A 270 -6.75 22.07 21.84
C PRO A 270 -7.63 20.89 22.27
N GLU A 271 -8.79 21.18 22.84
CA GLU A 271 -9.75 20.13 23.23
C GLU A 271 -10.79 19.91 22.13
N ASP A 272 -11.24 20.94 21.42
CA ASP A 272 -12.35 20.80 20.49
C ASP A 272 -12.27 21.70 19.26
N VAL A 273 -13.04 21.36 18.23
CA VAL A 273 -13.17 22.09 16.97
C VAL A 273 -14.65 22.21 16.59
N ALA A 274 -15.06 23.36 16.06
CA ALA A 274 -16.38 23.54 15.47
C ALA A 274 -16.25 24.38 14.19
N ILE A 275 -17.15 24.18 13.23
CA ILE A 275 -17.06 24.84 11.91
C ILE A 275 -18.38 25.50 11.55
N GLY A 276 -18.31 26.71 10.99
CA GLY A 276 -19.49 27.38 10.45
C GLY A 276 -19.21 28.81 10.00
N ASP A 277 -20.07 29.32 9.11
CA ASP A 277 -19.96 30.65 8.48
C ASP A 277 -18.56 30.96 7.95
N GLY A 278 -17.97 29.96 7.26
CA GLY A 278 -16.65 30.04 6.65
C GLY A 278 -15.49 30.14 7.66
N LYS A 279 -15.69 29.71 8.91
CA LYS A 279 -14.68 29.76 9.98
C LYS A 279 -14.49 28.42 10.65
N ILE A 280 -13.29 28.21 11.16
CA ILE A 280 -12.94 27.13 12.07
C ILE A 280 -12.71 27.73 13.45
N PHE A 281 -13.43 27.22 14.44
CA PHE A 281 -13.30 27.58 15.85
C PHE A 281 -12.57 26.45 16.55
N VAL A 282 -11.51 26.76 17.30
CA VAL A 282 -10.72 25.77 18.03
C VAL A 282 -10.66 26.15 19.50
N ALA A 283 -11.09 25.26 20.39
CA ALA A 283 -11.00 25.44 21.84
C ALA A 283 -9.54 25.22 22.27
N ASP A 284 -8.78 26.31 22.30
CA ASP A 284 -7.39 26.40 22.73
C ASP A 284 -7.33 26.43 24.27
N THR A 285 -7.71 25.31 24.89
CA THR A 285 -8.01 25.19 26.31
C THR A 285 -6.83 25.55 27.20
N GLY A 286 -5.62 25.14 26.84
CA GLY A 286 -4.40 25.49 27.58
C GLY A 286 -4.14 27.00 27.63
N SER A 287 -4.61 27.74 26.61
CA SER A 287 -4.54 29.20 26.55
C SER A 287 -5.85 29.89 26.99
N ARG A 288 -6.85 29.13 27.44
CA ARG A 288 -8.16 29.63 27.94
C ARG A 288 -8.88 30.54 26.94
N ARG A 289 -8.87 30.15 25.67
CA ARG A 289 -9.48 30.91 24.59
C ARG A 289 -10.01 29.98 23.50
N VAL A 290 -10.81 30.53 22.62
CA VAL A 290 -11.17 29.95 21.32
C VAL A 290 -10.41 30.71 20.25
N LEU A 291 -9.62 30.02 19.44
CA LEU A 291 -8.99 30.59 18.26
C LEU A 291 -9.92 30.45 17.05
N VAL A 292 -9.93 31.47 16.20
CA VAL A 292 -10.76 31.52 15.00
C VAL A 292 -9.86 31.63 13.79
N TYR A 293 -10.04 30.70 12.85
CA TYR A 293 -9.33 30.65 11.57
C TYR A 293 -10.34 30.76 10.43
N GLU A 294 -9.86 31.23 9.29
CA GLU A 294 -10.58 31.16 8.04
C GLU A 294 -10.68 29.70 7.59
N LEU A 295 -11.88 29.27 7.18
CA LEU A 295 -12.08 27.97 6.55
C LEU A 295 -11.58 28.04 5.10
N ASN A 296 -10.28 27.84 4.93
CA ASN A 296 -9.67 27.73 3.61
C ASN A 296 -9.67 26.28 3.18
N ARG A 297 -10.14 26.05 1.95
CA ARG A 297 -10.21 24.72 1.35
C ARG A 297 -8.83 24.33 0.84
N THR A 298 -8.10 23.52 1.61
CA THR A 298 -6.94 22.80 1.06
C THR A 298 -7.51 21.69 0.17
N VAL A 299 -7.17 21.71 -1.12
CA VAL A 299 -7.70 20.76 -2.12
C VAL A 299 -6.57 19.86 -2.58
N GLY A 300 -6.68 18.57 -2.29
CA GLY A 300 -5.88 17.53 -2.93
C GLY A 300 -4.88 16.81 -2.03
N ASN A 301 -4.43 15.66 -2.54
CA ASN A 301 -3.26 14.92 -2.08
C ASN A 301 -2.29 14.82 -3.26
N ASP A 302 -1.21 15.59 -3.22
CA ASP A 302 -0.26 15.70 -4.35
C ASP A 302 0.34 14.35 -4.71
N THR A 303 0.63 13.50 -3.72
CA THR A 303 1.16 12.15 -3.93
C THR A 303 0.20 11.28 -4.74
N VAL A 304 -1.10 11.30 -4.42
CA VAL A 304 -2.11 10.53 -5.17
C VAL A 304 -2.33 11.11 -6.56
N LYS A 305 -2.26 12.44 -6.69
CA LYS A 305 -2.33 13.10 -8.00
C LYS A 305 -1.16 12.71 -8.91
N GLU A 306 0.05 12.71 -8.39
CA GLU A 306 1.24 12.28 -9.12
C GLU A 306 1.13 10.82 -9.59
N LEU A 307 0.53 9.94 -8.78
CA LEU A 307 0.29 8.55 -9.14
C LEU A 307 -0.76 8.43 -10.27
N ILE A 308 -1.87 9.18 -10.18
CA ILE A 308 -2.87 9.25 -11.26
C ILE A 308 -2.23 9.76 -12.55
N ASP A 309 -1.40 10.80 -12.48
CA ASP A 309 -0.68 11.34 -13.63
C ASP A 309 0.30 10.31 -14.21
N ALA A 310 0.95 9.50 -13.38
CA ALA A 310 1.84 8.41 -13.82
C ALA A 310 1.05 7.31 -14.55
N ALA A 311 -0.08 6.88 -13.98
CA ALA A 311 -0.97 5.90 -14.61
C ALA A 311 -1.50 6.41 -15.96
N ASN A 312 -1.89 7.68 -16.04
CA ASN A 312 -2.36 8.31 -17.28
C ASN A 312 -1.26 8.36 -18.36
N ARG A 313 -0.04 8.75 -18.00
CA ARG A 313 1.11 8.71 -18.93
C ARG A 313 1.40 7.30 -19.43
N SER A 314 1.33 6.31 -18.54
CA SER A 314 1.54 4.90 -18.89
C SER A 314 0.45 4.39 -19.86
N LEU A 315 -0.82 4.71 -19.60
CA LEU A 315 -1.92 4.36 -20.51
C LEU A 315 -1.77 5.03 -21.89
N ALA A 316 -1.41 6.31 -21.92
CA ALA A 316 -1.15 7.03 -23.17
C ALA A 316 -0.02 6.37 -23.98
N GLN A 317 1.05 5.94 -23.32
CA GLN A 317 2.16 5.23 -23.98
C GLN A 317 1.72 3.89 -24.56
N LEU A 318 0.83 3.16 -23.89
CA LEU A 318 0.26 1.91 -24.39
C LEU A 318 -0.53 2.13 -25.70
N TYR A 319 -1.30 3.20 -25.80
CA TYR A 319 -2.03 3.54 -27.02
C TYR A 319 -1.14 3.92 -28.21
N ILE A 320 0.09 4.37 -27.98
CA ILE A 320 1.07 4.60 -29.06
C ILE A 320 1.45 3.27 -29.74
N TYR A 321 1.46 2.16 -29.01
CA TYR A 321 1.83 0.84 -29.57
C TYR A 321 0.67 0.11 -30.24
N ALA A 322 -0.59 0.42 -29.91
CA ALA A 322 -1.77 -0.19 -30.51
C ALA A 322 -1.81 -0.14 -32.06
N PRO A 323 -1.59 1.01 -32.74
CA PRO A 323 -1.57 1.06 -34.21
C PRO A 323 -0.37 0.32 -34.81
N VAL A 324 0.76 0.24 -34.09
CA VAL A 324 1.93 -0.52 -34.53
C VAL A 324 1.64 -2.03 -34.50
N ALA A 325 1.00 -2.50 -33.44
CA ALA A 325 0.55 -3.89 -33.31
C ALA A 325 -0.44 -4.26 -34.44
N ALA A 326 -1.38 -3.37 -34.77
CA ALA A 326 -2.32 -3.56 -35.87
C ALA A 326 -1.61 -3.72 -37.22
N LYS A 327 -0.60 -2.89 -37.54
CA LYS A 327 0.22 -3.02 -38.77
C LYS A 327 0.88 -4.40 -38.89
N LEU A 328 1.19 -5.04 -37.77
CA LEU A 328 1.85 -6.34 -37.71
C LEU A 328 0.87 -7.52 -37.51
N ASN A 329 -0.44 -7.27 -37.60
CA ASN A 329 -1.52 -8.23 -37.35
C ASN A 329 -1.46 -8.86 -35.95
N LEU A 330 -1.16 -8.06 -34.92
CA LEU A 330 -1.20 -8.46 -33.52
C LEU A 330 -2.48 -7.93 -32.86
N SER A 331 -3.22 -8.81 -32.19
CA SER A 331 -4.38 -8.43 -31.39
C SER A 331 -3.95 -7.91 -30.01
N PHE A 332 -4.59 -6.85 -29.53
CA PHE A 332 -4.30 -6.23 -28.23
C PHE A 332 -5.60 -5.75 -27.57
N SER A 333 -5.67 -5.85 -26.23
CA SER A 333 -6.73 -5.29 -25.40
C SER A 333 -6.11 -4.63 -24.17
N GLU A 334 -6.65 -3.48 -23.79
CA GLU A 334 -6.23 -2.72 -22.60
C GLU A 334 -6.82 -3.23 -21.29
N GLY A 335 -7.72 -4.22 -21.33
CA GLY A 335 -8.37 -4.77 -20.16
C GLY A 335 -9.21 -3.72 -19.41
N SER A 336 -9.05 -3.63 -18.09
CA SER A 336 -9.76 -2.67 -17.23
C SER A 336 -8.96 -1.40 -16.91
N ALA A 337 -7.75 -1.24 -17.45
CA ALA A 337 -6.84 -0.18 -17.02
C ALA A 337 -7.40 1.24 -17.21
N ALA A 338 -8.08 1.49 -18.34
CA ALA A 338 -8.72 2.78 -18.62
C ALA A 338 -9.90 3.07 -17.68
N LEU A 339 -10.72 2.06 -17.39
CA LEU A 339 -11.84 2.17 -16.45
C LEU A 339 -11.35 2.42 -15.02
N GLU A 340 -10.30 1.71 -14.60
CA GLU A 340 -9.68 1.89 -13.29
C GLU A 340 -9.13 3.30 -13.11
N LEU A 341 -8.45 3.84 -14.13
CA LEU A 341 -7.95 5.23 -14.10
C LEU A 341 -9.08 6.26 -14.03
N ALA A 342 -10.15 6.07 -14.81
CA ALA A 342 -11.32 6.96 -14.76
C ALA A 342 -12.01 6.93 -13.39
N THR A 343 -12.08 5.75 -12.77
CA THR A 343 -12.63 5.59 -11.42
C THR A 343 -11.70 6.23 -10.38
N ALA A 344 -10.38 6.10 -10.55
CA ALA A 344 -9.39 6.74 -9.68
C ALA A 344 -9.53 8.26 -9.67
N LEU A 345 -9.72 8.88 -10.84
CA LEU A 345 -9.99 10.32 -10.97
C LEU A 345 -11.27 10.73 -10.23
N THR A 346 -12.34 9.95 -10.40
CA THR A 346 -13.62 10.20 -9.71
C THR A 346 -13.47 10.09 -8.20
N SER A 347 -12.76 9.07 -7.71
CA SER A 347 -12.45 8.91 -6.28
C SER A 347 -11.59 10.06 -5.76
N TYR A 348 -10.62 10.54 -6.53
CA TYR A 348 -9.78 11.68 -6.16
C TYR A 348 -10.59 12.97 -6.02
N ASP A 349 -11.48 13.24 -6.98
CA ASP A 349 -12.36 14.42 -6.96
C ASP A 349 -13.34 14.37 -5.78
N ASN A 350 -13.69 13.17 -5.32
CA ASN A 350 -14.52 12.93 -4.13
C ASN A 350 -13.72 12.80 -2.83
N PHE A 351 -12.42 13.16 -2.82
CA PHE A 351 -11.54 13.09 -1.64
C PHE A 351 -11.37 11.67 -1.05
N MET A 352 -11.63 10.63 -1.83
CA MET A 352 -11.42 9.21 -1.48
C MET A 352 -10.02 8.77 -1.92
N PHE A 353 -8.99 9.31 -1.27
CA PHE A 353 -7.60 9.16 -1.72
C PHE A 353 -7.06 7.72 -1.59
N THR A 354 -7.57 6.91 -0.66
CA THR A 354 -7.24 5.48 -0.56
C THR A 354 -7.66 4.77 -1.85
N ASP A 355 -8.93 4.92 -2.21
CA ASP A 355 -9.50 4.26 -3.38
C ASP A 355 -8.86 4.77 -4.66
N ALA A 356 -8.69 6.10 -4.76
CA ALA A 356 -8.02 6.73 -5.89
C ALA A 356 -6.59 6.19 -6.08
N SER A 357 -5.80 6.10 -5.01
CA SER A 357 -4.43 5.60 -5.08
C SER A 357 -4.36 4.12 -5.46
N ALA A 358 -5.22 3.29 -4.89
CA ALA A 358 -5.27 1.85 -5.19
C ALA A 358 -5.64 1.60 -6.65
N LEU A 359 -6.66 2.30 -7.16
CA LEU A 359 -7.11 2.21 -8.55
C LEU A 359 -6.06 2.75 -9.53
N ALA A 360 -5.42 3.88 -9.20
CA ALA A 360 -4.35 4.44 -10.03
C ALA A 360 -3.13 3.51 -10.10
N GLN A 361 -2.70 2.93 -8.98
CA GLN A 361 -1.61 1.95 -8.95
C GLN A 361 -1.95 0.71 -9.77
N LYS A 362 -3.17 0.20 -9.63
CA LYS A 362 -3.64 -0.97 -10.39
C LYS A 362 -3.62 -0.71 -11.90
N SER A 363 -4.10 0.45 -12.34
CA SER A 363 -4.02 0.88 -13.73
C SER A 363 -2.57 1.02 -14.21
N LEU A 364 -1.69 1.60 -13.39
CA LEU A 364 -0.26 1.73 -13.70
C LEU A 364 0.41 0.37 -13.88
N ASP A 365 0.23 -0.55 -12.95
CA ASP A 365 0.83 -1.88 -12.99
C ASP A 365 0.36 -2.67 -14.22
N GLN A 366 -0.95 -2.60 -14.52
CA GLN A 366 -1.52 -3.23 -15.71
C GLN A 366 -0.94 -2.65 -16.99
N THR A 367 -0.92 -1.32 -17.12
CA THR A 367 -0.44 -0.65 -18.34
C THR A 367 1.06 -0.89 -18.57
N VAL A 368 1.87 -0.92 -17.52
CA VAL A 368 3.31 -1.27 -17.61
C VAL A 368 3.49 -2.71 -18.09
N ALA A 369 2.75 -3.66 -17.52
CA ALA A 369 2.81 -5.07 -17.93
C ALA A 369 2.35 -5.25 -19.39
N LEU A 370 1.26 -4.60 -19.79
CA LEU A 370 0.74 -4.63 -21.15
C LEU A 370 1.72 -4.04 -22.16
N GLN A 371 2.38 -2.92 -21.83
CA GLN A 371 3.41 -2.32 -22.70
C GLN A 371 4.59 -3.26 -22.91
N LEU A 372 5.07 -3.91 -21.85
CA LEU A 372 6.17 -4.86 -21.94
C LEU A 372 5.81 -6.03 -22.88
N ASN A 373 4.64 -6.64 -22.66
CA ASN A 373 4.18 -7.77 -23.47
C ASN A 373 3.96 -7.36 -24.94
N LEU A 374 3.33 -6.20 -25.17
CA LEU A 374 3.01 -5.74 -26.52
C LEU A 374 4.29 -5.38 -27.30
N THR A 375 5.25 -4.69 -26.67
CA THR A 375 6.51 -4.34 -27.33
C THR A 375 7.36 -5.57 -27.65
N GLN A 376 7.39 -6.58 -26.77
CA GLN A 376 8.03 -7.87 -27.04
C GLN A 376 7.35 -8.61 -28.20
N ALA A 377 6.02 -8.64 -28.23
CA ALA A 377 5.26 -9.26 -29.31
C ALA A 377 5.50 -8.57 -30.66
N ILE A 378 5.53 -7.23 -30.66
CA ILE A 378 5.87 -6.41 -31.83
C ILE A 378 7.27 -6.77 -32.32
N GLU A 379 8.27 -6.78 -31.44
CA GLU A 379 9.66 -7.07 -31.82
C GLU A 379 9.81 -8.50 -32.37
N LEU A 380 9.22 -9.48 -31.70
CA LEU A 380 9.24 -10.87 -32.15
C LEU A 380 8.59 -11.02 -33.53
N ARG A 381 7.38 -10.47 -33.71
CA ARG A 381 6.65 -10.55 -34.98
C ARG A 381 7.40 -9.85 -36.10
N ALA A 382 7.97 -8.69 -35.82
CA ALA A 382 8.78 -7.93 -36.76
C ALA A 382 10.00 -8.73 -37.24
N ARG A 383 10.75 -9.35 -36.30
CA ARG A 383 11.92 -10.19 -36.63
C ARG A 383 11.52 -11.45 -37.41
N GLN A 384 10.38 -12.05 -37.10
CA GLN A 384 9.85 -13.19 -37.86
C GLN A 384 9.56 -12.81 -39.32
N LEU A 385 8.94 -11.65 -39.57
CA LEU A 385 8.62 -11.18 -40.92
C LEU A 385 9.90 -10.89 -41.73
N VAL A 386 10.88 -10.20 -41.15
CA VAL A 386 12.18 -9.96 -41.81
C VAL A 386 12.89 -11.27 -42.13
N LYS A 387 12.88 -12.23 -41.19
CA LYS A 387 13.49 -13.56 -41.40
C LYS A 387 12.78 -14.34 -42.51
N ALA A 388 11.45 -14.29 -42.57
CA ALA A 388 10.67 -14.93 -43.63
C ALA A 388 11.05 -14.39 -45.01
N GLU A 389 11.08 -13.07 -45.19
CA GLU A 389 11.47 -12.45 -46.46
C GLU A 389 12.94 -12.73 -46.81
N THR A 390 13.84 -12.72 -45.83
CA THR A 390 15.25 -13.09 -46.04
C THR A 390 15.38 -14.53 -46.52
N GLY A 391 14.58 -15.45 -45.96
CA GLY A 391 14.51 -16.84 -46.38
C GLY A 391 13.97 -17.01 -47.81
N ARG A 392 12.96 -16.21 -48.20
CA ARG A 392 12.39 -16.23 -49.56
C ARG A 392 13.43 -15.92 -50.64
N ILE A 393 14.34 -14.98 -50.37
CA ILE A 393 15.37 -14.58 -51.36
C ILE A 393 16.66 -15.40 -51.29
N ALA A 394 16.87 -16.18 -50.22
CA ALA A 394 18.12 -16.91 -49.99
C ALA A 394 18.53 -17.86 -51.13
N PRO A 395 17.62 -18.64 -51.75
CA PRO A 395 17.97 -19.54 -52.86
C PRO A 395 18.49 -18.80 -54.10
N PHE A 396 18.19 -17.52 -54.25
CA PHE A 396 18.55 -16.71 -55.43
C PHE A 396 19.88 -15.95 -55.24
N ARG A 397 20.45 -15.96 -54.02
CA ARG A 397 21.75 -15.32 -53.75
C ARG A 397 22.89 -16.12 -54.37
N ARG A 398 23.65 -15.50 -55.27
CA ARG A 398 24.82 -16.11 -55.92
C ARG A 398 25.99 -15.13 -56.07
N PRO A 399 27.24 -15.63 -56.10
CA PRO A 399 28.41 -14.81 -56.42
C PRO A 399 28.33 -14.24 -57.85
N GLY A 400 28.89 -13.06 -58.09
CA GLY A 400 28.97 -12.46 -59.43
C GLY A 400 27.67 -11.84 -59.96
N LEU A 401 26.73 -11.48 -59.07
CA LEU A 401 25.57 -10.66 -59.47
C LEU A 401 26.03 -9.27 -59.90
N GLU A 402 25.48 -8.77 -61.00
CA GLU A 402 25.76 -7.44 -61.54
C GLU A 402 24.45 -6.71 -61.90
N GLY A 403 24.52 -5.41 -62.14
CA GLY A 403 23.40 -4.60 -62.60
C GLY A 403 22.21 -4.54 -61.64
N ALA A 404 20.99 -4.61 -62.19
CA ALA A 404 19.75 -4.38 -61.44
C ALA A 404 19.52 -5.38 -60.30
N ALA A 405 19.92 -6.65 -60.48
CA ALA A 405 19.76 -7.69 -59.46
C ALA A 405 20.64 -7.43 -58.22
N LEU A 406 21.90 -7.02 -58.42
CA LEU A 406 22.80 -6.64 -57.32
C LEU A 406 22.28 -5.40 -56.57
N SER A 407 21.79 -4.41 -57.31
CA SER A 407 21.22 -3.19 -56.72
C SER A 407 20.02 -3.50 -55.83
N LYS A 408 19.11 -4.38 -56.28
CA LYS A 408 17.93 -4.76 -55.50
C LYS A 408 18.26 -5.62 -54.29
N LEU A 409 19.21 -6.55 -54.42
CA LEU A 409 19.72 -7.32 -53.28
C LEU A 409 20.32 -6.40 -52.20
N THR A 410 21.11 -5.40 -52.61
CA THR A 410 21.71 -4.42 -51.70
C THR A 410 20.63 -3.55 -51.03
N GLN A 411 19.61 -3.13 -51.78
CA GLN A 411 18.47 -2.40 -51.21
C GLN A 411 17.75 -3.22 -50.15
N PHE A 412 17.46 -4.49 -50.44
CA PHE A 412 16.84 -5.41 -49.49
C PHE A 412 17.67 -5.56 -48.21
N ASP A 413 18.98 -5.80 -48.34
CA ASP A 413 19.88 -6.00 -47.21
C ASP A 413 19.98 -4.74 -46.32
N ASN A 414 20.03 -3.56 -46.93
CA ASN A 414 20.02 -2.30 -46.21
C ASN A 414 18.70 -2.08 -45.46
N MET A 415 17.55 -2.38 -46.08
CA MET A 415 16.25 -2.27 -45.42
C MET A 415 16.11 -3.26 -44.25
N ALA A 416 16.51 -4.52 -44.44
CA ALA A 416 16.48 -5.52 -43.38
C ALA A 416 17.39 -5.13 -42.21
N SER A 417 18.57 -4.55 -42.49
CA SER A 417 19.49 -4.04 -41.45
C SER A 417 18.90 -2.84 -40.71
N ASP A 418 18.34 -1.87 -41.43
CA ASP A 418 17.70 -0.67 -40.87
C ASP A 418 16.47 -1.00 -40.00
N ILE A 419 15.63 -1.95 -40.42
CA ILE A 419 14.52 -2.46 -39.60
C ILE A 419 15.06 -3.00 -38.26
N ASN A 420 16.11 -3.81 -38.27
CA ASN A 420 16.70 -4.36 -37.04
C ASN A 420 17.32 -3.27 -36.15
N ALA A 421 17.90 -2.23 -36.73
CA ALA A 421 18.41 -1.08 -36.00
C ALA A 421 17.27 -0.29 -35.34
N LYS A 422 16.18 -0.03 -36.07
CA LYS A 422 14.97 0.64 -35.54
C LYS A 422 14.33 -0.14 -34.40
N LEU A 423 14.22 -1.47 -34.52
CA LEU A 423 13.73 -2.33 -33.43
C LEU A 423 14.61 -2.23 -32.19
N SER A 424 15.94 -2.31 -32.37
CA SER A 424 16.91 -2.18 -31.26
C SER A 424 16.86 -0.80 -30.60
N GLY A 425 16.57 0.25 -31.38
CA GLY A 425 16.32 1.61 -30.92
C GLY A 425 14.90 1.87 -30.38
N LYS A 426 14.05 0.83 -30.28
CA LYS A 426 12.64 0.91 -29.85
C LYS A 426 11.77 1.83 -30.72
N ALA A 427 12.20 2.12 -31.95
CA ALA A 427 11.46 2.89 -32.95
C ALA A 427 10.44 1.99 -33.67
N TYR A 428 9.53 1.38 -32.92
CA TYR A 428 8.67 0.30 -33.41
C TYR A 428 7.73 0.72 -34.54
N GLY A 429 7.21 1.95 -34.52
CA GLY A 429 6.36 2.46 -35.61
C GLY A 429 7.09 2.51 -36.95
N LEU A 430 8.29 3.09 -36.96
CA LEU A 430 9.13 3.18 -38.16
C LEU A 430 9.61 1.82 -38.65
N ALA A 431 9.85 0.88 -37.71
CA ALA A 431 10.20 -0.49 -38.07
C ALA A 431 9.02 -1.21 -38.73
N ALA A 432 7.80 -1.08 -38.17
CA ALA A 432 6.60 -1.68 -38.74
C ALA A 432 6.29 -1.15 -40.15
N ASP A 433 6.48 0.16 -40.39
CA ASP A 433 6.31 0.75 -41.72
C ASP A 433 7.29 0.17 -42.74
N ALA A 434 8.58 0.10 -42.39
CA ALA A 434 9.60 -0.47 -43.28
C ALA A 434 9.38 -1.98 -43.54
N ILE A 435 8.81 -2.72 -42.60
CA ILE A 435 8.48 -4.15 -42.76
C ILE A 435 7.39 -4.35 -43.82
N LEU A 436 6.42 -3.43 -43.93
CA LEU A 436 5.35 -3.53 -44.93
C LEU A 436 5.88 -3.33 -46.37
N GLU A 437 7.00 -2.63 -46.53
CA GLU A 437 7.64 -2.39 -47.83
C GLU A 437 8.61 -3.51 -48.24
N LEU A 438 9.14 -4.27 -47.28
CA LEU A 438 10.18 -5.28 -47.50
C LEU A 438 9.80 -6.38 -48.51
N PRO A 439 8.56 -6.94 -48.52
CA PRO A 439 8.16 -7.96 -49.49
C PRO A 439 8.21 -7.49 -50.95
N ALA A 440 7.85 -6.23 -51.22
CA ALA A 440 7.86 -5.70 -52.58
C ALA A 440 9.29 -5.68 -53.17
N VAL A 441 10.28 -5.32 -52.37
CA VAL A 441 11.69 -5.34 -52.79
C VAL A 441 12.20 -6.77 -52.99
N ALA A 442 11.74 -7.72 -52.16
CA ALA A 442 12.05 -9.14 -52.34
C ALA A 442 11.48 -9.68 -53.66
N ASP A 443 10.22 -9.36 -53.98
CA ASP A 443 9.55 -9.80 -55.20
C ASP A 443 10.25 -9.26 -56.46
N GLU A 444 10.65 -7.99 -56.45
CA GLU A 444 11.43 -7.38 -57.55
C GLU A 444 12.79 -8.06 -57.74
N TYR A 445 13.49 -8.41 -56.66
CA TYR A 445 14.76 -9.13 -56.75
C TYR A 445 14.59 -10.53 -57.35
N ILE A 446 13.58 -11.29 -56.88
CA ILE A 446 13.28 -12.64 -57.38
C ILE A 446 12.94 -12.59 -58.87
N ALA A 447 12.12 -11.63 -59.29
CA ALA A 447 11.73 -11.46 -60.70
C ALA A 447 12.94 -11.20 -61.63
N LEU A 448 13.95 -10.44 -61.16
CA LEU A 448 15.16 -10.16 -61.92
C LEU A 448 16.07 -11.39 -62.09
N ILE A 449 16.02 -12.35 -61.16
CA ILE A 449 16.78 -13.60 -61.25
C ILE A 449 16.08 -14.60 -62.20
N GLY A 450 14.75 -14.60 -62.24
CA GLY A 450 13.92 -15.54 -63.00
C GLY A 450 13.97 -15.45 -64.54
N GLN A 451 14.77 -14.56 -65.13
CA GLN A 451 14.82 -14.37 -66.60
C GLN A 451 16.01 -15.02 -67.33
N GLY A 452 16.89 -15.80 -66.67
CA GLY A 452 18.08 -16.37 -67.34
C GLY A 452 18.35 -17.85 -67.06
N GLU A 453 17.93 -18.73 -67.99
CA GLU A 453 18.53 -20.02 -68.37
C GLU A 453 19.55 -20.64 -67.39
N ARG A 454 19.11 -21.54 -66.47
CA ARG A 454 20.03 -22.49 -65.80
C ARG A 454 19.36 -23.69 -65.13
N MET A 455 18.20 -24.11 -65.63
CA MET A 455 17.52 -25.35 -65.22
C MET A 455 18.22 -26.65 -65.67
N GLU A 456 19.29 -26.59 -66.48
CA GLU A 456 19.90 -27.80 -67.07
C GLU A 456 21.25 -28.19 -66.44
N GLU A 457 22.00 -27.25 -65.83
CA GLU A 457 23.33 -27.56 -65.24
C GLU A 457 23.25 -28.17 -63.82
N GLU A 458 22.18 -27.90 -63.05
CA GLU A 458 21.99 -28.45 -61.70
C GLU A 458 21.48 -29.90 -61.70
N ARG A 459 20.91 -30.35 -62.84
CA ARG A 459 20.31 -31.67 -63.03
C ARG A 459 21.35 -32.79 -63.20
N GLU A 460 22.58 -32.44 -63.57
CA GLU A 460 23.69 -33.38 -63.80
C GLU A 460 24.48 -33.66 -62.49
N ALA A 461 24.48 -32.73 -61.53
CA ALA A 461 25.34 -32.80 -60.33
C ALA A 461 24.75 -33.62 -59.15
N ASN A 462 23.44 -33.82 -59.07
CA ASN A 462 22.76 -34.51 -57.96
C ASN A 462 22.58 -36.05 -58.15
N ARG A 463 23.36 -36.69 -59.03
CA ARG A 463 23.11 -38.05 -59.55
C ARG A 463 23.58 -39.26 -58.71
N THR A 464 23.84 -39.17 -57.39
CA THR A 464 24.17 -40.39 -56.62
C THR A 464 23.37 -40.58 -55.33
N ALA A 465 22.58 -41.66 -55.31
CA ALA A 465 21.71 -42.11 -54.23
C ALA A 465 22.39 -42.38 -52.86
N GLY A 466 23.71 -42.27 -52.76
CA GLY A 466 24.45 -42.36 -51.49
C GLY A 466 24.37 -41.10 -50.63
N ASP A 467 24.17 -39.93 -51.23
CA ASP A 467 24.27 -38.63 -50.53
C ASP A 467 23.01 -38.28 -49.73
N PHE A 468 21.83 -38.66 -50.25
CA PHE A 468 20.55 -38.47 -49.56
C PHE A 468 20.45 -39.28 -48.25
N GLY A 469 20.96 -40.52 -48.26
CA GLY A 469 20.96 -41.38 -47.07
C GLY A 469 21.77 -40.78 -45.91
N ILE A 470 22.90 -40.13 -46.22
CA ILE A 470 23.76 -39.46 -45.23
C ILE A 470 23.04 -38.23 -44.65
N ARG A 471 22.45 -37.38 -45.50
CA ARG A 471 21.72 -36.17 -45.07
C ARG A 471 20.50 -36.49 -44.22
N ILE A 472 19.68 -37.46 -44.63
CA ILE A 472 18.50 -37.89 -43.87
C ILE A 472 18.91 -38.48 -42.52
N SER A 473 19.98 -39.29 -42.48
CA SER A 473 20.49 -39.86 -41.22
C SER A 473 21.00 -38.78 -40.26
N ALA A 474 21.72 -37.77 -40.76
CA ALA A 474 22.17 -36.64 -39.95
C ALA A 474 21.00 -35.85 -39.34
N LEU A 475 19.92 -35.66 -40.09
CA LEU A 475 18.72 -34.97 -39.61
C LEU A 475 17.94 -35.78 -38.57
N ARG A 476 17.87 -37.11 -38.71
CA ARG A 476 17.28 -37.98 -37.67
C ARG A 476 18.02 -37.87 -36.34
N VAL A 477 19.35 -37.84 -36.36
CA VAL A 477 20.16 -37.65 -35.15
C VAL A 477 19.89 -36.29 -34.51
N ARG A 478 19.74 -35.22 -35.31
CA ARG A 478 19.36 -33.89 -34.80
C ARG A 478 17.98 -33.91 -34.15
N LEU A 479 17.01 -34.56 -34.80
CA LEU A 479 15.64 -34.69 -34.31
C LEU A 479 15.56 -35.48 -32.99
N GLU A 480 16.35 -36.55 -32.84
CA GLU A 480 16.47 -37.30 -31.58
C GLU A 480 17.07 -36.43 -30.45
N ARG A 481 18.12 -35.65 -30.73
CA ARG A 481 18.69 -34.70 -29.76
C ARG A 481 17.71 -33.62 -29.38
N LEU A 482 16.94 -33.10 -30.35
CA LEU A 482 15.88 -32.13 -30.11
C LEU A 482 14.80 -32.71 -29.17
N GLY A 483 14.39 -33.95 -29.40
CA GLY A 483 13.48 -34.69 -28.51
C GLY A 483 14.03 -34.84 -27.09
N ALA A 484 15.28 -35.29 -26.95
CA ALA A 484 15.93 -35.43 -25.64
C ALA A 484 16.04 -34.10 -24.88
N ASN A 485 16.40 -33.01 -25.57
CA ASN A 485 16.48 -31.68 -24.98
C ASN A 485 15.09 -31.14 -24.61
N SER A 486 14.06 -31.39 -25.43
CA SER A 486 12.69 -30.96 -25.14
C SER A 486 12.17 -31.60 -23.84
N ALA A 487 12.46 -32.88 -23.63
CA ALA A 487 12.15 -33.60 -22.39
C ALA A 487 12.95 -33.05 -21.20
N LYS A 488 14.26 -32.78 -21.37
CA LYS A 488 15.12 -32.16 -20.35
C LYS A 488 14.55 -30.83 -19.84
N TYR A 489 14.06 -29.99 -20.76
CA TYR A 489 13.54 -28.65 -20.44
C TYR A 489 12.00 -28.61 -20.28
N ARG A 490 11.32 -29.76 -20.28
CA ARG A 490 9.85 -29.90 -20.21
C ARG A 490 9.09 -29.04 -21.23
N GLN A 491 9.66 -28.87 -22.42
CA GLN A 491 9.06 -28.12 -23.51
C GLN A 491 8.36 -29.07 -24.48
N ASN A 492 7.20 -28.67 -24.98
CA ASN A 492 6.52 -29.40 -26.04
C ASN A 492 7.16 -29.06 -27.39
N ALA A 493 7.91 -30.01 -27.98
CA ALA A 493 8.39 -29.92 -29.35
C ALA A 493 7.49 -30.76 -30.28
N ASN A 494 6.97 -30.15 -31.34
CA ASN A 494 6.18 -30.87 -32.34
C ASN A 494 7.10 -31.55 -33.36
N LEU A 495 7.47 -32.80 -33.13
CA LEU A 495 8.41 -33.52 -33.98
C LEU A 495 7.76 -34.23 -35.17
N THR A 496 6.42 -34.34 -35.21
CA THR A 496 5.69 -35.18 -36.16
C THR A 496 5.88 -34.71 -37.60
N GLY A 497 5.76 -33.41 -37.88
CA GLY A 497 5.95 -32.86 -39.24
C GLY A 497 7.35 -33.16 -39.79
N SER A 498 8.38 -32.99 -38.96
CA SER A 498 9.76 -33.27 -39.35
C SER A 498 10.01 -34.77 -39.53
N GLN A 499 9.35 -35.64 -38.75
CA GLN A 499 9.41 -37.11 -38.95
C GLN A 499 8.78 -37.53 -40.28
N GLU A 500 7.61 -36.97 -40.60
CA GLU A 500 6.87 -37.24 -41.84
C GLU A 500 7.65 -36.76 -43.08
N LEU A 501 8.24 -35.55 -43.02
CA LEU A 501 9.08 -35.01 -44.08
C LEU A 501 10.34 -35.86 -44.33
N LEU A 502 10.98 -36.36 -43.27
CA LEU A 502 12.13 -37.27 -43.39
C LEU A 502 11.74 -38.66 -43.92
N ALA A 503 10.53 -39.14 -43.61
CA ALA A 503 10.00 -40.38 -44.18
C ALA A 503 9.67 -40.21 -45.67
N ALA A 504 9.03 -39.10 -46.04
CA ALA A 504 8.73 -38.75 -47.43
C ALA A 504 10.00 -38.60 -48.27
N ALA A 505 11.00 -37.87 -47.76
CA ALA A 505 12.31 -37.72 -48.40
C ALA A 505 12.99 -39.08 -48.66
N SER A 506 12.91 -40.01 -47.70
CA SER A 506 13.47 -41.35 -47.84
C SER A 506 12.75 -42.18 -48.90
N GLY A 507 11.42 -42.07 -48.99
CA GLY A 507 10.62 -42.76 -50.01
C GLY A 507 10.86 -42.20 -51.41
N GLN A 508 10.88 -40.87 -51.55
CA GLN A 508 11.14 -40.17 -52.81
C GLN A 508 12.54 -40.46 -53.35
N ALA A 509 13.56 -40.45 -52.47
CA ALA A 509 14.93 -40.79 -52.86
C ALA A 509 15.05 -42.26 -53.33
N ALA A 510 14.35 -43.20 -52.68
CA ALA A 510 14.31 -44.60 -53.09
C ALA A 510 13.57 -44.82 -54.43
N ALA A 511 12.60 -43.96 -54.74
CA ALA A 511 11.85 -43.97 -56.00
C ALA A 511 12.55 -43.24 -57.16
N GLY A 512 13.69 -42.56 -56.90
CA GLY A 512 14.41 -41.77 -57.90
C GLY A 512 13.87 -40.35 -58.13
N GLU A 513 12.95 -39.88 -57.27
CA GLU A 513 12.35 -38.54 -57.33
C GLU A 513 13.22 -37.51 -56.58
N TYR A 514 14.39 -37.20 -57.14
CA TYR A 514 15.42 -36.44 -56.41
C TYR A 514 15.04 -34.99 -56.09
N ASP A 515 14.31 -34.30 -56.97
CA ASP A 515 13.86 -32.92 -56.74
C ASP A 515 12.85 -32.83 -55.59
N SER A 516 11.91 -33.79 -55.55
CA SER A 516 10.96 -33.95 -54.45
C SER A 516 11.67 -34.30 -53.15
N ALA A 517 12.64 -35.23 -53.19
CA ALA A 517 13.42 -35.62 -52.03
C ALA A 517 14.23 -34.44 -51.45
N ASN A 518 14.86 -33.62 -52.31
CA ASN A 518 15.58 -32.42 -51.89
C ASN A 518 14.66 -31.38 -51.26
N SER A 519 13.46 -31.19 -51.82
CA SER A 519 12.45 -30.28 -51.27
C SER A 519 12.00 -30.72 -49.86
N SER A 520 11.69 -32.01 -49.69
CA SER A 520 11.32 -32.59 -48.40
C SER A 520 12.45 -32.50 -47.36
N ILE A 521 13.71 -32.69 -47.77
CA ILE A 521 14.88 -32.49 -46.89
C ILE A 521 15.03 -31.03 -46.49
N GLY A 522 14.91 -30.08 -47.41
CA GLY A 522 15.01 -28.65 -47.10
C GLY A 522 13.94 -28.19 -46.11
N LEU A 523 12.70 -28.68 -46.26
CA LEU A 523 11.62 -28.44 -45.32
C LEU A 523 11.91 -29.05 -43.94
N ALA A 524 12.38 -30.31 -43.89
CA ALA A 524 12.76 -30.94 -42.63
C ALA A 524 13.93 -30.23 -41.93
N GLU A 525 14.96 -29.82 -42.68
CA GLU A 525 16.10 -29.03 -42.16
C GLU A 525 15.64 -27.70 -41.58
N PHE A 526 14.70 -27.03 -42.25
CA PHE A 526 14.11 -25.78 -41.79
C PHE A 526 13.31 -25.97 -40.50
N GLU A 527 12.39 -26.94 -40.45
CA GLU A 527 11.59 -27.21 -39.26
C GLU A 527 12.45 -27.59 -38.05
N ILE A 528 13.41 -28.51 -38.24
CA ILE A 528 14.33 -28.94 -37.19
C ILE A 528 15.15 -27.77 -36.67
N SER A 529 15.72 -26.95 -37.57
CA SER A 529 16.54 -25.80 -37.16
C SER A 529 15.71 -24.71 -36.47
N SER A 530 14.45 -24.54 -36.87
CA SER A 530 13.52 -23.62 -36.22
C SER A 530 13.21 -24.06 -34.79
N GLN A 531 12.87 -25.34 -34.58
CA GLN A 531 12.59 -25.87 -33.26
C GLN A 531 13.82 -25.95 -32.35
N GLU A 532 15.00 -26.27 -32.90
CA GLU A 532 16.27 -26.20 -32.16
C GLU A 532 16.56 -24.78 -31.67
N ALA A 533 16.28 -23.75 -32.47
CA ALA A 533 16.49 -22.36 -32.08
C ALA A 533 15.55 -21.93 -30.94
N VAL A 534 14.26 -22.27 -31.04
CA VAL A 534 13.25 -21.99 -30.00
C VAL A 534 13.61 -22.70 -28.70
N LEU A 535 13.95 -23.99 -28.78
CA LEU A 535 14.33 -24.77 -27.62
C LEU A 535 15.63 -24.26 -26.99
N ARG A 536 16.61 -23.84 -27.79
CA ARG A 536 17.87 -23.28 -27.29
C ARG A 536 17.65 -21.99 -26.51
N GLN A 537 16.73 -21.14 -26.95
CA GLN A 537 16.38 -19.92 -26.21
C GLN A 537 15.69 -20.27 -24.89
N ALA A 538 14.67 -21.14 -24.92
CA ALA A 538 13.99 -21.59 -23.70
C ALA A 538 14.96 -22.26 -22.72
N ALA A 539 15.89 -23.08 -23.23
CA ALA A 539 16.93 -23.73 -22.45
C ALA A 539 17.84 -22.73 -21.72
N ASP A 540 18.31 -21.68 -22.41
CA ASP A 540 19.16 -20.65 -21.81
C ASP A 540 18.43 -19.87 -20.70
N GLU A 541 17.14 -19.55 -20.92
CA GLU A 541 16.32 -18.86 -19.91
C GLU A 541 16.03 -19.76 -18.69
N ILE A 542 15.72 -21.04 -18.91
CA ILE A 542 15.50 -22.02 -17.84
C ILE A 542 16.78 -22.27 -17.06
N ASP A 543 17.93 -22.45 -17.72
CA ASP A 543 19.22 -22.68 -17.06
C ASP A 543 19.63 -21.47 -16.21
N LYS A 544 19.44 -20.24 -16.72
CA LYS A 544 19.64 -19.00 -15.93
C LYS A 544 18.67 -18.91 -14.75
N GLY A 545 17.41 -19.25 -14.96
CA GLY A 545 16.39 -19.28 -13.92
C GLY A 545 16.75 -20.25 -12.80
N LEU A 546 17.16 -21.47 -13.15
CA LEU A 546 17.60 -22.50 -12.21
C LEU A 546 18.86 -22.07 -11.43
N ALA A 547 19.84 -21.45 -12.10
CA ALA A 547 21.03 -20.94 -11.44
C ALA A 547 20.69 -19.83 -10.43
N ASN A 548 19.82 -18.90 -10.80
CA ASN A 548 19.37 -17.83 -9.90
C ASN A 548 18.58 -18.38 -8.71
N ILE A 549 17.63 -19.28 -8.95
CA ILE A 549 16.86 -19.93 -7.87
C ILE A 549 17.80 -20.69 -6.92
N SER A 550 18.84 -21.35 -7.44
CA SER A 550 19.82 -22.05 -6.60
C SER A 550 20.61 -21.09 -5.70
N LEU A 551 21.00 -19.92 -6.22
CA LEU A 551 21.67 -18.88 -5.43
C LEU A 551 20.74 -18.29 -4.36
N ILE A 552 19.49 -18.03 -4.72
CA ILE A 552 18.46 -17.53 -3.80
C ILE A 552 18.17 -18.55 -2.70
N GLU A 553 18.05 -19.83 -3.05
CA GLU A 553 17.83 -20.92 -2.11
C GLU A 553 18.99 -21.07 -1.13
N PHE A 554 20.24 -20.84 -1.57
CA PHE A 554 21.39 -20.78 -0.66
C PHE A 554 21.22 -19.68 0.39
N GLY A 555 20.83 -18.46 -0.02
CA GLY A 555 20.54 -17.35 0.89
C GLY A 555 19.38 -17.65 1.84
N PHE A 556 18.30 -18.24 1.32
CA PHE A 556 17.15 -18.69 2.11
C PHE A 556 17.57 -19.69 3.19
N ASN A 557 18.35 -20.72 2.84
CA ASN A 557 18.82 -21.73 3.78
C ASN A 557 19.78 -21.15 4.84
N ALA A 558 20.60 -20.17 4.48
CA ALA A 558 21.45 -19.45 5.43
C ALA A 558 20.63 -18.63 6.44
N ALA A 559 19.52 -18.02 6.01
CA ALA A 559 18.60 -17.30 6.90
C ALA A 559 17.80 -18.25 7.81
N ALA A 560 17.38 -19.40 7.28
CA ALA A 560 16.64 -20.42 8.01
C ALA A 560 17.50 -21.22 9.01
N GLY A 561 18.80 -21.36 8.74
CA GLY A 561 19.74 -22.16 9.54
C GLY A 561 20.40 -21.44 10.71
N ARG A 562 20.06 -20.17 10.99
CA ARG A 562 20.62 -19.42 12.12
C ARG A 562 20.15 -20.03 13.46
N GLN A 563 21.08 -20.27 14.39
CA GLN A 563 20.73 -20.74 15.74
C GLN A 563 20.05 -19.63 16.53
N MET A 564 18.83 -19.88 17.01
CA MET A 564 18.00 -18.94 17.77
C MET A 564 17.23 -19.67 18.88
N LEU A 565 16.82 -18.93 19.91
CA LEU A 565 15.98 -19.49 20.99
C LEU A 565 14.55 -19.78 20.51
N PHE A 566 14.01 -18.91 19.65
CA PHE A 566 12.71 -19.08 19.00
C PHE A 566 12.90 -18.97 17.49
N PRO A 567 12.98 -20.09 16.75
CA PRO A 567 13.17 -20.06 15.30
C PRO A 567 11.91 -19.56 14.57
N PRO A 568 12.04 -18.91 13.40
CA PRO A 568 10.90 -18.45 12.61
C PRO A 568 10.13 -19.60 11.95
N ASP A 569 8.81 -19.45 11.79
CA ASP A 569 8.00 -20.36 10.96
C ASP A 569 8.09 -19.97 9.47
N LEU A 570 8.68 -20.88 8.69
CA LEU A 570 8.97 -20.72 7.26
C LEU A 570 8.28 -21.77 6.39
N ALA A 571 7.24 -22.45 6.88
CA ALA A 571 6.56 -23.49 6.11
C ALA A 571 6.00 -22.96 4.77
N GLY A 572 5.42 -21.75 4.79
CA GLY A 572 4.89 -21.08 3.61
C GLY A 572 5.96 -20.73 2.58
N GLU A 573 7.07 -20.14 3.02
CA GLU A 573 8.18 -19.75 2.14
C GLU A 573 8.88 -20.98 1.54
N LYS A 574 9.01 -22.08 2.30
CA LYS A 574 9.51 -23.36 1.75
C LYS A 574 8.61 -23.89 0.65
N SER A 575 7.30 -23.80 0.81
CA SER A 575 6.33 -24.21 -0.22
C SER A 575 6.46 -23.33 -1.47
N GLN A 576 6.58 -22.01 -1.30
CA GLN A 576 6.79 -21.08 -2.43
C GLN A 576 8.10 -21.34 -3.17
N MET A 577 9.18 -21.68 -2.45
CA MET A 577 10.46 -22.04 -3.06
C MET A 577 10.36 -23.31 -3.93
N LEU A 578 9.60 -24.32 -3.48
CA LEU A 578 9.33 -25.52 -4.27
C LEU A 578 8.47 -25.21 -5.50
N GLN A 579 7.46 -24.35 -5.38
CA GLN A 579 6.63 -23.91 -6.50
C GLN A 579 7.44 -23.14 -7.54
N ALA A 580 8.35 -22.26 -7.11
CA ALA A 580 9.27 -21.56 -8.00
C ALA A 580 10.15 -22.53 -8.80
N LYS A 581 10.67 -23.59 -8.17
CA LYS A 581 11.48 -24.63 -8.85
C LYS A 581 10.72 -25.39 -9.95
N ASP A 582 9.41 -25.54 -9.81
CA ASP A 582 8.59 -26.17 -10.85
C ASP A 582 8.20 -25.16 -11.93
N MET A 583 7.84 -23.94 -11.52
CA MET A 583 7.45 -22.86 -12.41
C MET A 583 8.58 -22.40 -13.35
N VAL A 584 9.84 -22.63 -13.00
CA VAL A 584 10.99 -22.24 -13.84
C VAL A 584 10.92 -22.83 -15.24
N TYR A 585 10.32 -24.01 -15.42
CA TYR A 585 10.19 -24.66 -16.73
C TYR A 585 9.08 -24.04 -17.62
N THR A 586 8.22 -23.19 -17.07
CA THR A 586 7.12 -22.54 -17.80
C THR A 586 7.28 -21.02 -17.84
N ASN A 587 7.79 -20.42 -16.76
CA ASN A 587 8.07 -19.00 -16.66
C ASN A 587 9.30 -18.75 -15.75
N PRO A 588 10.53 -18.79 -16.31
CA PRO A 588 11.77 -18.62 -15.55
C PRO A 588 11.84 -17.30 -14.76
N LEU A 589 11.34 -16.21 -15.33
CA LEU A 589 11.40 -14.89 -14.70
C LEU A 589 10.47 -14.78 -13.49
N LEU A 590 9.23 -15.25 -13.64
CA LEU A 590 8.27 -15.30 -12.52
C LEU A 590 8.75 -16.27 -11.44
N ALA A 591 9.37 -17.38 -11.82
CA ALA A 591 9.96 -18.34 -10.88
C ALA A 591 11.08 -17.70 -10.04
N VAL A 592 11.99 -16.94 -10.66
CA VAL A 592 13.05 -16.21 -9.94
C VAL A 592 12.47 -15.14 -9.02
N ALA A 593 11.46 -14.39 -9.47
CA ALA A 593 10.79 -13.39 -8.64
C ALA A 593 10.08 -14.01 -7.44
N MET A 594 9.37 -15.14 -7.65
CA MET A 594 8.71 -15.89 -6.58
C MET A 594 9.72 -16.44 -5.56
N ALA A 595 10.83 -17.01 -6.03
CA ALA A 595 11.92 -17.46 -5.16
C ALA A 595 12.53 -16.30 -4.36
N SER A 596 12.76 -15.15 -5.01
CA SER A 596 13.33 -13.95 -4.37
C SER A 596 12.41 -13.44 -3.26
N LYS A 597 11.11 -13.32 -3.53
CA LYS A 597 10.11 -12.90 -2.54
C LYS A 597 10.04 -13.85 -1.35
N ALA A 598 10.08 -15.16 -1.60
CA ALA A 598 10.12 -16.16 -0.53
C ALA A 598 11.39 -16.04 0.31
N ALA A 599 12.55 -15.76 -0.30
CA ALA A 599 13.80 -15.52 0.40
C ALA A 599 13.80 -14.22 1.22
N GLU A 600 13.28 -13.13 0.67
CA GLU A 600 13.15 -11.84 1.38
C GLU A 600 12.24 -11.97 2.61
N SER A 601 11.06 -12.57 2.43
CA SER A 601 10.13 -12.87 3.55
C SER A 601 10.81 -13.71 4.63
N ALA A 602 11.59 -14.72 4.24
CA ALA A 602 12.31 -15.57 5.18
C ALA A 602 13.40 -14.80 5.96
N VAL A 603 14.11 -13.89 5.30
CA VAL A 603 15.10 -13.01 5.95
C VAL A 603 14.43 -12.08 6.96
N GLU A 604 13.30 -11.47 6.60
CA GLU A 604 12.55 -10.58 7.49
C GLU A 604 12.02 -11.32 8.73
N LYS A 605 11.40 -12.48 8.53
CA LYS A 605 10.94 -13.35 9.63
C LYS A 605 12.10 -13.81 10.52
N SER A 606 13.24 -14.17 9.92
CA SER A 606 14.44 -14.56 10.66
C SER A 606 15.01 -13.41 11.50
N ASN A 607 15.07 -12.19 10.96
CA ASN A 607 15.51 -11.01 11.72
C ASN A 607 14.55 -10.67 12.88
N SER A 608 13.24 -10.79 12.65
CA SER A 608 12.23 -10.60 13.70
C SER A 608 12.36 -11.65 14.82
N ALA A 609 12.51 -12.92 14.45
CA ALA A 609 12.76 -14.02 15.39
C ALA A 609 14.07 -13.84 16.19
N GLN A 610 15.10 -13.26 15.57
CA GLN A 610 16.36 -12.92 16.23
C GLN A 610 16.19 -11.79 17.25
N ALA A 611 15.42 -10.75 16.93
CA ALA A 611 15.11 -9.67 17.87
C ALA A 611 14.34 -10.19 19.10
N VAL A 612 13.35 -11.07 18.89
CA VAL A 612 12.61 -11.71 19.99
C VAL A 612 13.53 -12.61 20.82
N SER A 613 14.36 -13.44 20.18
CA SER A 613 15.31 -14.33 20.86
C SER A 613 16.34 -13.56 21.69
N THR A 614 16.85 -12.43 21.20
CA THR A 614 17.81 -11.58 21.94
C THR A 614 17.16 -10.88 23.12
N ALA A 615 15.94 -10.36 22.96
CA ALA A 615 15.16 -9.79 24.06
C ALA A 615 14.89 -10.83 25.15
N ALA A 616 14.45 -12.04 24.76
CA ALA A 616 14.19 -13.13 25.70
C ALA A 616 15.47 -13.59 26.43
N ALA A 617 16.60 -13.68 25.73
CA ALA A 617 17.89 -13.96 26.36
C ALA A 617 18.27 -12.88 27.39
N GLY A 618 18.04 -11.60 27.09
CA GLY A 618 18.26 -10.48 28.02
C GLY A 618 17.39 -10.59 29.28
N VAL A 619 16.12 -10.96 29.12
CA VAL A 619 15.21 -11.21 30.26
C VAL A 619 15.69 -12.39 31.10
N LEU A 620 16.10 -13.50 30.48
CA LEU A 620 16.65 -14.66 31.20
C LEU A 620 17.91 -14.32 31.99
N VAL A 621 18.81 -13.51 31.43
CA VAL A 621 20.01 -13.03 32.13
C VAL A 621 19.64 -12.12 33.31
N MET A 622 18.68 -11.21 33.14
CA MET A 622 18.18 -10.35 34.23
C MET A 622 17.57 -11.19 35.35
N LEU A 623 16.74 -12.18 35.02
CA LEU A 623 16.15 -13.10 36.01
C LEU A 623 17.23 -13.91 36.74
N ALA A 624 18.27 -14.38 36.04
CA ALA A 624 19.39 -15.08 36.65
C ALA A 624 20.20 -14.17 37.60
N LEU A 625 20.42 -12.91 37.23
CA LEU A 625 21.09 -11.91 38.10
C LEU A 625 20.27 -11.61 39.35
N ILE A 626 18.96 -11.40 39.20
CA ILE A 626 18.04 -11.19 40.34
C ILE A 626 18.08 -12.40 41.28
N GLY A 627 18.03 -13.62 40.72
CA GLY A 627 18.16 -14.86 41.47
C GLY A 627 19.49 -14.96 42.22
N LEU A 628 20.61 -14.60 41.58
CA LEU A 628 21.94 -14.61 42.19
C LEU A 628 22.07 -13.58 43.32
N ILE A 629 21.53 -12.37 43.13
CA ILE A 629 21.48 -11.34 44.18
C ILE A 629 20.66 -11.84 45.38
N ALA A 630 19.48 -12.44 45.13
CA ALA A 630 18.65 -13.00 46.19
C ALA A 630 19.36 -14.13 46.96
N LEU A 631 20.16 -14.96 46.27
CA LEU A 631 20.92 -16.05 46.86
C LEU A 631 22.08 -15.52 47.72
N VAL A 632 22.84 -14.54 47.24
CA VAL A 632 23.89 -13.84 48.01
C VAL A 632 23.30 -13.17 49.26
N PHE A 633 22.17 -12.48 49.11
CA PHE A 633 21.48 -11.84 50.23
C PHE A 633 20.99 -12.86 51.26
N SER A 634 20.41 -13.97 50.82
CA SER A 634 19.99 -15.08 51.69
C SER A 634 21.16 -15.71 52.43
N PHE A 635 22.30 -15.92 51.75
CA PHE A 635 23.53 -16.43 52.37
C PHE A 635 24.09 -15.44 53.39
N HIS A 636 24.06 -14.13 53.10
CA HIS A 636 24.48 -13.10 54.03
C HIS A 636 23.62 -13.09 55.31
N ILE A 637 22.29 -13.17 55.16
CA ILE A 637 21.36 -13.29 56.29
C ILE A 637 21.66 -14.56 57.10
N TYR A 638 21.86 -15.70 56.42
CA TYR A 638 22.18 -16.97 57.08
C TYR A 638 23.49 -16.90 57.87
N SER A 639 24.56 -16.39 57.26
CA SER A 639 25.87 -16.18 57.90
C SER A 639 25.76 -15.28 59.14
N ARG A 640 25.03 -14.16 59.04
CA ARG A 640 24.82 -13.24 60.16
C ARG A 640 24.04 -13.91 61.30
N ARG A 641 22.99 -14.69 60.99
CA ARG A 641 22.24 -15.46 61.98
C ARG A 641 23.08 -16.55 62.64
N LYS A 642 23.94 -17.24 61.88
CA LYS A 642 24.88 -18.24 62.41
C LYS A 642 25.87 -17.60 63.39
N LYS A 643 26.48 -16.47 63.01
CA LYS A 643 27.41 -15.72 63.86
C LYS A 643 26.75 -15.25 65.16
N MET A 644 25.51 -14.73 65.10
CA MET A 644 24.77 -14.37 66.31
C MET A 644 24.41 -15.59 67.19
N ARG A 645 24.17 -16.77 66.62
CA ARG A 645 23.96 -18.01 67.38
C ARG A 645 25.26 -18.49 68.05
N GLU A 646 26.40 -18.41 67.35
CA GLU A 646 27.72 -18.75 67.89
C GLU A 646 28.14 -17.77 69.01
N GLU A 647 27.91 -16.46 68.84
CA GLU A 647 28.15 -15.44 69.89
C GLU A 647 27.23 -15.63 71.11
N LYS A 648 25.98 -16.07 70.90
CA LYS A 648 25.05 -16.37 71.99
C LYS A 648 25.46 -17.65 72.74
N ALA A 649 25.89 -18.69 72.04
CA ALA A 649 26.43 -19.91 72.64
C ALA A 649 27.72 -19.66 73.42
N ALA A 650 28.62 -18.80 72.93
CA ALA A 650 29.84 -18.41 73.63
C ALA A 650 29.60 -17.57 74.90
N ARG A 651 28.43 -16.91 75.01
CA ARG A 651 28.01 -16.22 76.25
C ARG A 651 27.37 -17.15 77.28
N GLU A 652 26.89 -18.31 76.85
CA GLU A 652 26.24 -19.31 77.69
C GLU A 652 27.20 -20.44 78.14
N GLU A 653 28.46 -20.46 77.65
CA GLU A 653 29.50 -21.33 78.21
C GLU A 653 29.83 -20.93 79.67
N PRO A 654 29.64 -21.82 80.66
CA PRO A 654 29.91 -21.51 82.06
C PRO A 654 31.42 -21.36 82.28
N LYS A 655 31.85 -20.13 82.60
CA LYS A 655 33.23 -19.85 83.03
C LYS A 655 33.56 -20.69 84.26
N ARG A 656 34.46 -21.68 84.10
CA ARG A 656 35.09 -22.40 85.22
C ARG A 656 35.75 -21.38 86.16
N ILE A 657 35.19 -21.21 87.34
CA ILE A 657 35.77 -20.40 88.41
C ILE A 657 36.92 -21.22 89.02
N ILE A 658 38.15 -20.80 88.75
CA ILE A 658 39.34 -21.25 89.48
C ILE A 658 39.44 -20.36 90.72
N TRP A 659 39.07 -20.89 91.89
CA TRP A 659 39.42 -20.28 93.17
C TRP A 659 40.90 -20.55 93.46
N LYS A 660 41.70 -19.49 93.60
CA LYS A 660 42.99 -19.57 94.32
C LYS A 660 42.69 -19.34 95.80
N GLY A 661 42.91 -20.37 96.60
CA GLY A 661 43.02 -20.37 98.05
C GLY A 661 44.03 -21.42 98.42
#